data_AF-A0A1Z8VRI7-F1
#
_entry.id   AF-A0A1Z8VRI7-F1
#
_cell.length_a   1.000
_cell.length_b   1.000
_cell.length_c   1.000
_cell.angle_alpha   90.00
_cell.angle_beta   90.00
_cell.angle_gamma   90.00
#
_symmetry.space_group_name_H-M   'P 1'
#
loop_
_entity.id
_entity.type
_entity.pdbx_description
1 polymer ?
#
loop_
_entity_poly.entity_id
_entity_poly.type
_entity_poly.pdbx_seq_one_letter_code
_entity_poly.pdbx_strand_id
1 'polypeptide(L)'
;MTKHIKKVSGLSRREVLVGSAAGAGLVIGYSVLPNAVDSASKAIAAGNWDHQQFLSMDADGKATVHVTKCEIGQHVGTALAQAVAEELEIDWNDVRVNYPESHAKWGLHITGGSWSVNWTFDRNSRIGASARIALIEAGSKMMKAMPANCYAKNSRVYSADGSKSVSYKEILSANTIDRTFSEEEMKSIKLKSFGEYSIVGQSKQPLDLPAKLDGSAKYGIDVFVPNMVYAIPIQNPTRYGAIPKAVDESAAKKIDGYVGAYVNKEGFTRVNTGYVVAIGETYWAAEKAAKALKIDWDLGENKNISSDDIRDESIRLQNDPDAGFLWVLEGDTDKGMKNAANKHTAVYETAIAYHGCLEPMNGVAYEKDGIMHIHSGHQSFTFAVGNTAAALGVEQDKVVCHQYYAGGGFGRRTEPDLHVLVAQTCKHVGKPVKLIFSREQDMMFDFHRSPTYQVIEGGEEFGRMTAMNHDVVAGWSTKRAAPGFMPDSVDKKGKVDQFSTNGSDHWYDIPNHKVRSINNELSDRALPVGFLRAVAPSWTFWAVESYLDEMAKKAGRDPLAFRLDHLTAAGKNAGTPPNSVGGAHRLRNALLVAAGRAGYGVKPLGKNEGMGMACVSSQERGSPTWTACVAEVKVDPNSGEVEVKKITVSMDVGTAVNPDGVRKQIE
;
A
#
# COMPACT_ATOMS: atom_id res chain seq x y z
N MET A 1 23.51 50.20 -12.44
CA MET A 1 24.42 49.33 -13.21
C MET A 1 24.71 48.10 -12.36
N THR A 2 23.81 47.11 -12.39
CA THR A 2 23.98 45.82 -13.09
C THR A 2 25.17 44.99 -12.62
N LYS A 3 24.88 43.94 -11.83
CA LYS A 3 25.43 42.61 -12.06
C LYS A 3 24.42 41.55 -11.60
N HIS A 4 23.86 40.88 -12.60
CA HIS A 4 22.94 39.75 -12.49
C HIS A 4 23.63 38.55 -11.85
N ILE A 5 23.03 37.99 -10.79
CA ILE A 5 23.21 36.58 -10.42
C ILE A 5 21.96 35.86 -10.88
N LYS A 6 22.12 34.97 -11.87
CA LYS A 6 21.07 34.06 -12.37
C LYS A 6 20.61 33.17 -11.22
N LYS A 7 19.32 33.27 -10.85
CA LYS A 7 18.61 32.22 -10.11
C LYS A 7 18.55 30.99 -11.02
N VAL A 8 19.16 29.89 -10.58
CA VAL A 8 18.85 28.55 -11.09
C VAL A 8 17.51 28.16 -10.45
N SER A 9 16.49 28.01 -11.28
CA SER A 9 15.14 27.62 -10.88
C SER A 9 15.12 26.13 -10.50
N GLY A 10 15.11 25.85 -9.20
CA GLY A 10 14.79 24.53 -8.66
C GLY A 10 13.35 24.51 -8.15
N LEU A 11 12.61 23.46 -8.50
CA LEU A 11 11.27 23.16 -7.99
C LEU A 11 11.26 23.20 -6.45
N SER A 12 10.26 23.83 -5.87
CA SER A 12 10.12 23.95 -4.42
C SER A 12 9.54 22.67 -3.81
N ARG A 13 9.91 22.35 -2.56
CA ARG A 13 9.35 21.24 -1.76
C ARG A 13 7.81 21.19 -1.77
N ARG A 14 7.14 22.33 -2.01
CA ARG A 14 5.68 22.47 -2.05
C ARG A 14 5.07 21.90 -3.34
N GLU A 15 5.77 21.95 -4.47
CA GLU A 15 5.27 21.44 -5.76
C GLU A 15 5.29 19.90 -5.82
N VAL A 16 6.27 19.26 -5.16
CA VAL A 16 6.35 17.80 -5.01
C VAL A 16 5.25 17.24 -4.08
N LEU A 17 4.85 18.00 -3.06
CA LEU A 17 3.83 17.62 -2.08
C LEU A 17 2.39 17.97 -2.49
N VAL A 18 2.18 19.02 -3.28
CA VAL A 18 0.84 19.46 -3.71
C VAL A 18 0.33 18.68 -4.94
N GLY A 19 1.22 18.10 -5.74
CA GLY A 19 0.86 17.27 -6.90
C GLY A 19 0.11 15.96 -6.59
N SER A 20 -0.14 15.63 -5.32
CA SER A 20 -0.73 14.34 -4.90
C SER A 20 -2.22 14.42 -4.55
N ALA A 21 -2.82 15.61 -4.43
CA ALA A 21 -4.16 15.77 -3.85
C ALA A 21 -5.32 15.80 -4.85
N ALA A 22 -5.07 15.81 -6.16
CA ALA A 22 -6.11 15.69 -7.18
C ALA A 22 -5.50 15.21 -8.52
N GLY A 23 -5.74 13.95 -8.89
CA GLY A 23 -5.58 13.47 -10.28
C GLY A 23 -4.16 13.31 -10.86
N ALA A 24 -3.08 13.61 -10.14
CA ALA A 24 -1.71 13.62 -10.70
C ALA A 24 -0.79 12.47 -10.24
N GLY A 25 -1.36 11.28 -9.92
CA GLY A 25 -0.58 10.07 -9.60
C GLY A 25 0.42 9.64 -10.70
N LEU A 26 0.23 10.11 -11.94
CA LEU A 26 1.15 9.88 -13.06
C LEU A 26 2.41 10.77 -13.02
N VAL A 27 2.35 11.96 -12.40
CA VAL A 27 3.41 12.99 -12.50
C VAL A 27 4.62 12.70 -11.60
N ILE A 28 4.42 11.97 -10.49
CA ILE A 28 5.52 11.58 -9.59
C ILE A 28 6.47 10.56 -10.27
N GLY A 29 6.02 9.86 -11.31
CA GLY A 29 6.83 8.89 -12.05
C GLY A 29 7.91 9.50 -12.94
N TYR A 30 7.84 10.81 -13.25
CA TYR A 30 8.65 11.45 -14.30
C TYR A 30 9.61 12.54 -13.81
N SER A 31 9.58 12.93 -12.53
CA SER A 31 10.48 13.99 -12.05
C SER A 31 11.93 13.47 -11.97
N VAL A 32 12.69 13.73 -13.02
CA VAL A 32 14.16 13.59 -13.03
C VAL A 32 14.71 14.52 -11.96
N LEU A 33 15.27 13.96 -10.88
CA LEU A 33 16.08 14.75 -9.97
C LEU A 33 17.40 15.11 -10.68
N PRO A 34 17.86 16.37 -10.60
CA PRO A 34 19.04 16.86 -11.35
C PRO A 34 20.37 16.13 -11.06
N ASN A 35 20.39 15.14 -10.15
CA ASN A 35 21.58 14.43 -9.70
C ASN A 35 21.74 13.02 -10.34
N ALA A 36 20.98 12.66 -11.36
CA ALA A 36 21.16 11.39 -12.09
C ALA A 36 22.56 11.26 -12.75
N VAL A 37 23.25 12.37 -12.95
CA VAL A 37 24.60 12.41 -13.57
C VAL A 37 25.67 11.79 -12.65
N ASP A 38 25.51 11.93 -11.33
CA ASP A 38 26.51 11.50 -10.33
C ASP A 38 26.40 9.99 -10.00
N SER A 39 25.22 9.38 -10.19
CA SER A 39 25.04 7.92 -10.10
C SER A 39 25.57 7.20 -11.33
N ALA A 40 25.38 7.77 -12.51
CA ALA A 40 25.90 7.24 -13.76
C ALA A 40 27.43 7.12 -13.72
N SER A 41 28.15 8.09 -13.15
CA SER A 41 29.62 8.06 -13.07
C SER A 41 30.16 6.96 -12.14
N LYS A 42 29.48 6.69 -11.01
CA LYS A 42 29.83 5.58 -10.11
C LYS A 42 29.47 4.21 -10.69
N ALA A 43 28.36 4.11 -11.43
CA ALA A 43 27.96 2.88 -12.12
C ALA A 43 28.93 2.53 -13.26
N ILE A 44 29.38 3.52 -14.04
CA ILE A 44 30.40 3.38 -15.09
C ILE A 44 31.72 2.86 -14.48
N ALA A 45 32.13 3.37 -13.30
CA ALA A 45 33.32 2.88 -12.60
C ALA A 45 33.20 1.42 -12.11
N ALA A 46 31.97 0.90 -11.95
CA ALA A 46 31.68 -0.48 -11.60
C ALA A 46 31.40 -1.38 -12.83
N GLY A 47 31.49 -0.85 -14.06
CA GLY A 47 31.19 -1.60 -15.28
C GLY A 47 29.70 -1.83 -15.56
N ASN A 48 28.80 -1.07 -14.91
CA ASN A 48 27.36 -1.16 -15.09
C ASN A 48 26.83 0.04 -15.90
N TRP A 49 25.92 -0.23 -16.84
CA TRP A 49 25.13 0.80 -17.52
C TRP A 49 23.88 1.12 -16.68
N ASP A 50 23.89 2.24 -15.95
CA ASP A 50 22.73 2.79 -15.22
C ASP A 50 21.83 3.58 -16.19
N HIS A 51 20.62 3.10 -16.46
CA HIS A 51 19.69 3.64 -17.45
C HIS A 51 18.40 4.11 -16.79
N GLN A 52 18.13 5.42 -16.89
CA GLN A 52 16.92 6.06 -16.36
C GLN A 52 16.64 5.67 -14.90
N GLN A 53 17.72 5.52 -14.11
CA GLN A 53 17.75 5.30 -12.67
C GLN A 53 17.22 3.96 -12.16
N PHE A 54 16.16 3.39 -12.75
CA PHE A 54 15.47 2.18 -12.25
C PHE A 54 15.84 0.89 -12.99
N LEU A 55 16.75 0.97 -13.94
CA LEU A 55 17.29 -0.18 -14.68
C LEU A 55 18.80 -0.04 -14.77
N SER A 56 19.54 -1.10 -14.44
CA SER A 56 20.95 -1.21 -14.79
C SER A 56 21.21 -2.46 -15.61
N MET A 57 22.16 -2.43 -16.53
CA MET A 57 22.65 -3.64 -17.22
C MET A 57 24.14 -3.83 -17.01
N ASP A 58 24.56 -5.07 -16.74
CA ASP A 58 25.98 -5.42 -16.61
C ASP A 58 26.62 -5.75 -17.97
N ALA A 59 27.96 -5.85 -18.01
CA ALA A 59 28.71 -6.21 -19.21
C ALA A 59 28.41 -7.63 -19.74
N ASP A 60 27.73 -8.48 -18.96
CA ASP A 60 27.23 -9.78 -19.42
C ASP A 60 25.86 -9.68 -20.10
N GLY A 61 25.28 -8.48 -20.20
CA GLY A 61 24.00 -8.22 -20.83
C GLY A 61 22.79 -8.45 -19.93
N LYS A 62 23.00 -8.64 -18.61
CA LYS A 62 21.91 -8.93 -17.67
C LYS A 62 21.32 -7.65 -17.11
N ALA A 63 20.00 -7.60 -17.06
CA ALA A 63 19.24 -6.47 -16.54
C ALA A 63 18.93 -6.64 -15.05
N THR A 64 19.15 -5.58 -14.27
CA THR A 64 18.70 -5.47 -12.88
C THR A 64 17.69 -4.33 -12.79
N VAL A 65 16.45 -4.68 -12.41
CA VAL A 65 15.38 -3.70 -12.16
C VAL A 65 15.41 -3.30 -10.69
N HIS A 66 15.54 -2.00 -10.43
CA HIS A 66 15.61 -1.45 -9.07
C HIS A 66 14.19 -1.19 -8.52
N VAL A 67 13.77 -1.99 -7.55
CA VAL A 67 12.39 -2.02 -7.06
C VAL A 67 12.26 -1.26 -5.74
N THR A 68 11.60 -0.11 -5.77
CA THR A 68 11.31 0.71 -4.56
C THR A 68 10.00 0.33 -3.88
N LYS A 69 9.58 -0.93 -4.06
CA LYS A 69 8.35 -1.50 -3.51
C LYS A 69 8.74 -2.68 -2.63
N CYS A 70 8.41 -2.63 -1.35
CA CYS A 70 8.62 -3.75 -0.44
C CYS A 70 7.92 -5.01 -0.94
N GLU A 71 8.67 -6.11 -0.98
CA GLU A 71 8.15 -7.45 -1.23
C GLU A 71 7.59 -8.03 0.07
N ILE A 72 6.27 -8.21 0.12
CA ILE A 72 5.50 -8.59 1.31
C ILE A 72 4.70 -9.89 1.12
N GLY A 73 5.04 -10.69 0.10
CA GLY A 73 4.32 -11.90 -0.32
C GLY A 73 3.55 -11.75 -1.64
N GLN A 74 3.69 -10.63 -2.34
CA GLN A 74 2.90 -10.26 -3.52
C GLN A 74 3.64 -10.44 -4.86
N HIS A 75 4.93 -10.77 -4.83
CA HIS A 75 5.79 -10.90 -6.01
C HIS A 75 5.86 -9.62 -6.86
N VAL A 76 5.84 -8.44 -6.22
CA VAL A 76 5.75 -7.14 -6.93
C VAL A 76 6.97 -6.88 -7.80
N GLY A 77 8.16 -7.26 -7.32
CA GLY A 77 9.39 -7.11 -8.11
C GLY A 77 9.32 -7.86 -9.43
N THR A 78 8.75 -9.07 -9.43
CA THR A 78 8.54 -9.86 -10.65
C THR A 78 7.62 -9.14 -11.64
N ALA A 79 6.48 -8.62 -11.19
CA ALA A 79 5.55 -7.91 -12.06
C ALA A 79 6.17 -6.64 -12.67
N LEU A 80 6.90 -5.85 -11.88
CA LEU A 80 7.58 -4.65 -12.38
C LEU A 80 8.72 -5.01 -13.35
N ALA A 81 9.44 -6.10 -13.09
CA ALA A 81 10.49 -6.60 -13.98
C ALA A 81 9.91 -7.11 -15.32
N GLN A 82 8.74 -7.76 -15.32
CA GLN A 82 8.06 -8.16 -16.56
C GLN A 82 7.71 -6.96 -17.44
N ALA A 83 7.27 -5.84 -16.86
CA ALA A 83 6.98 -4.62 -17.61
C ALA A 83 8.23 -4.04 -18.30
N VAL A 84 9.38 -4.04 -17.60
CA VAL A 84 10.67 -3.64 -18.19
C VAL A 84 11.10 -4.63 -19.28
N ALA A 85 11.09 -5.92 -18.96
CA ALA A 85 11.61 -6.96 -19.84
C ALA A 85 10.83 -7.08 -21.16
N GLU A 86 9.50 -6.95 -21.10
CA GLU A 86 8.63 -6.93 -22.27
C GLU A 86 9.08 -5.87 -23.28
N GLU A 87 9.32 -4.65 -22.80
CA GLU A 87 9.73 -3.55 -23.66
C GLU A 87 11.22 -3.58 -23.99
N LEU A 88 12.04 -4.16 -23.14
CA LEU A 88 13.48 -4.29 -23.39
C LEU A 88 13.82 -5.35 -24.46
N GLU A 89 12.88 -6.23 -24.81
CA GLU A 89 13.12 -7.37 -25.71
C GLU A 89 14.27 -8.28 -25.21
N ILE A 90 14.34 -8.47 -23.89
CA ILE A 90 15.36 -9.27 -23.21
C ILE A 90 14.84 -10.68 -22.90
N ASP A 91 15.72 -11.67 -22.92
CA ASP A 91 15.42 -13.00 -22.36
C ASP A 91 15.10 -12.86 -20.86
N TRP A 92 14.00 -13.45 -20.41
CA TRP A 92 13.58 -13.42 -19.01
C TRP A 92 14.65 -13.98 -18.06
N ASN A 93 15.48 -14.93 -18.51
CA ASN A 93 16.55 -15.52 -17.70
C ASN A 93 17.71 -14.53 -17.44
N ASP A 94 17.80 -13.45 -18.21
CA ASP A 94 18.79 -12.38 -18.02
C ASP A 94 18.26 -11.24 -17.12
N VAL A 95 17.06 -11.39 -16.54
CA VAL A 95 16.41 -10.37 -15.71
C VAL A 95 16.55 -10.70 -14.23
N ARG A 96 16.92 -9.69 -13.45
CA ARG A 96 17.06 -9.72 -11.99
C ARG A 96 16.37 -8.52 -11.37
N VAL A 97 16.09 -8.62 -10.07
CA VAL A 97 15.60 -7.50 -9.26
C VAL A 97 16.49 -7.27 -8.06
N ASN A 98 16.61 -6.01 -7.63
CA ASN A 98 17.11 -5.69 -6.31
C ASN A 98 16.20 -4.65 -5.64
N TYR A 99 16.41 -4.44 -4.35
CA TYR A 99 15.68 -3.46 -3.56
C TYR A 99 16.68 -2.45 -3.01
N PRO A 100 16.73 -1.23 -3.55
CA PRO A 100 17.74 -0.26 -3.16
C PRO A 100 17.46 0.29 -1.76
N GLU A 101 18.53 0.76 -1.10
CA GLU A 101 18.42 1.54 0.13
C GLU A 101 17.64 2.85 -0.08
N SER A 102 17.12 3.42 1.01
CA SER A 102 16.44 4.70 0.98
C SER A 102 17.41 5.81 0.56
N HIS A 103 17.04 6.55 -0.48
CA HIS A 103 17.77 7.73 -0.93
C HIS A 103 16.81 8.65 -1.68
N ALA A 104 16.97 9.96 -1.52
CA ALA A 104 16.08 10.96 -2.13
C ALA A 104 15.93 10.78 -3.65
N LYS A 105 17.00 10.32 -4.32
CA LYS A 105 17.00 10.01 -5.75
C LYS A 105 15.80 9.14 -6.15
N TRP A 106 15.45 8.13 -5.36
CA TRP A 106 14.41 7.14 -5.68
C TRP A 106 12.98 7.67 -5.66
N GLY A 107 12.77 8.93 -5.23
CA GLY A 107 11.44 9.52 -5.10
C GLY A 107 10.61 8.78 -4.05
N LEU A 108 9.32 8.59 -4.35
CA LEU A 108 8.36 7.98 -3.42
C LEU A 108 8.62 6.47 -3.25
N HIS A 109 9.26 6.10 -2.14
CA HIS A 109 9.49 4.73 -1.70
C HIS A 109 8.34 4.28 -0.79
N ILE A 110 7.29 3.71 -1.40
CA ILE A 110 6.08 3.22 -0.71
C ILE A 110 5.42 2.03 -1.43
N THR A 111 4.98 1.04 -0.67
CA THR A 111 4.03 -0.02 -1.06
C THR A 111 2.73 0.18 -0.29
N GLY A 112 1.68 0.67 -0.94
CA GLY A 112 0.37 0.94 -0.34
C GLY A 112 -0.62 1.43 -1.40
N GLY A 113 -1.89 1.58 -1.04
CA GLY A 113 -2.93 2.16 -1.89
C GLY A 113 -3.24 1.42 -3.21
N SER A 114 -2.73 0.20 -3.39
CA SER A 114 -2.72 -0.51 -4.68
C SER A 114 -1.95 0.22 -5.79
N TRP A 115 -0.97 1.05 -5.43
CA TRP A 115 -0.26 1.93 -6.36
C TRP A 115 0.92 1.26 -7.09
N SER A 116 1.50 0.18 -6.55
CA SER A 116 2.78 -0.37 -7.04
C SER A 116 2.79 -0.62 -8.55
N VAL A 117 1.91 -1.48 -9.06
CA VAL A 117 1.81 -1.75 -10.51
C VAL A 117 1.04 -0.63 -11.21
N ASN A 118 -0.11 -0.23 -10.67
CA ASN A 118 -1.01 0.76 -11.28
C ASN A 118 -0.28 2.07 -11.64
N TRP A 119 0.59 2.58 -10.78
CA TRP A 119 1.30 3.85 -11.03
C TRP A 119 2.63 3.69 -11.74
N THR A 120 3.25 2.51 -11.70
CA THR A 120 4.63 2.34 -12.21
C THR A 120 4.75 1.45 -13.44
N PHE A 121 3.67 0.80 -13.90
CA PHE A 121 3.68 -0.02 -15.12
C PHE A 121 4.15 0.80 -16.33
N ASP A 122 3.49 1.92 -16.65
CA ASP A 122 3.86 2.79 -17.78
C ASP A 122 5.30 3.30 -17.69
N ARG A 123 5.71 3.78 -16.50
CA ARG A 123 7.10 4.24 -16.26
C ARG A 123 8.11 3.12 -16.54
N ASN A 124 7.90 1.93 -15.99
CA ASN A 124 8.82 0.80 -16.14
C ASN A 124 8.83 0.27 -17.58
N SER A 125 7.69 0.25 -18.27
CA SER A 125 7.61 -0.06 -19.70
C SER A 125 8.43 0.92 -20.54
N ARG A 126 8.35 2.23 -20.27
CA ARG A 126 9.14 3.24 -20.99
C ARG A 126 10.64 3.15 -20.69
N ILE A 127 11.02 2.75 -19.48
CA ILE A 127 12.42 2.46 -19.14
C ILE A 127 12.93 1.29 -19.99
N GLY A 128 12.17 0.20 -20.10
CA GLY A 128 12.53 -0.92 -20.98
C GLY A 128 12.62 -0.51 -22.44
N ALA A 129 11.64 0.25 -22.94
CA ALA A 129 11.59 0.66 -24.34
C ALA A 129 12.72 1.65 -24.71
N SER A 130 13.04 2.59 -23.83
CA SER A 130 14.16 3.52 -24.04
C SER A 130 15.51 2.80 -24.00
N ALA A 131 15.69 1.82 -23.11
CA ALA A 131 16.89 0.99 -23.10
C ALA A 131 17.02 0.16 -24.39
N ARG A 132 15.91 -0.42 -24.88
CA ARG A 132 15.86 -1.08 -26.19
C ARG A 132 16.31 -0.15 -27.32
N ILE A 133 15.82 1.09 -27.35
CA ILE A 133 16.21 2.10 -28.36
C ILE A 133 17.73 2.35 -28.32
N ALA A 134 18.29 2.61 -27.13
CA ALA A 134 19.72 2.87 -26.98
C ALA A 134 20.58 1.66 -27.38
N LEU A 135 20.14 0.44 -27.06
CA LEU A 135 20.80 -0.80 -27.49
C LEU A 135 20.72 -1.00 -29.00
N ILE A 136 19.59 -0.70 -29.64
CA ILE A 136 19.45 -0.75 -31.10
C ILE A 136 20.40 0.27 -31.75
N GLU A 137 20.47 1.49 -31.25
CA GLU A 137 21.38 2.53 -31.76
C GLU A 137 22.86 2.12 -31.64
N ALA A 138 23.25 1.51 -30.51
CA ALA A 138 24.61 1.02 -30.31
C ALA A 138 24.93 -0.22 -31.16
N GLY A 139 24.01 -1.20 -31.17
CA GLY A 139 24.16 -2.44 -31.94
C GLY A 139 24.17 -2.21 -33.45
N SER A 140 23.37 -1.26 -33.96
CA SER A 140 23.36 -0.94 -35.39
C SER A 140 24.71 -0.37 -35.85
N LYS A 141 25.40 0.43 -35.02
CA LYS A 141 26.76 0.92 -35.30
C LYS A 141 27.75 -0.23 -35.45
N MET A 142 27.68 -1.23 -34.56
CA MET A 142 28.53 -2.43 -34.63
C MET A 142 28.26 -3.25 -35.91
N MET A 143 27.00 -3.35 -36.32
CA MET A 143 26.59 -4.08 -37.53
C MET A 143 26.78 -3.28 -38.83
N LYS A 144 27.16 -2.00 -38.73
CA LYS A 144 27.19 -1.02 -39.84
C LYS A 144 25.83 -0.92 -40.55
N ALA A 145 24.76 -0.80 -39.77
CA ALA A 145 23.38 -0.68 -40.22
C ALA A 145 22.73 0.60 -39.69
N MET A 146 21.65 1.06 -40.35
CA MET A 146 20.84 2.19 -39.85
C MET A 146 19.96 1.71 -38.68
N PRO A 147 19.87 2.46 -37.56
CA PRO A 147 19.01 2.08 -36.42
C PRO A 147 17.56 1.80 -36.81
N ALA A 148 17.00 2.59 -37.73
CA ALA A 148 15.63 2.42 -38.23
C ALA A 148 15.40 1.09 -38.97
N ASN A 149 16.46 0.43 -39.43
CA ASN A 149 16.43 -0.88 -40.10
C ASN A 149 16.97 -1.98 -39.18
N CYS A 150 16.81 -1.83 -37.86
CA CYS A 150 17.18 -2.81 -36.86
C CYS A 150 16.03 -3.03 -35.88
N TYR A 151 15.97 -4.22 -35.30
CA TYR A 151 15.02 -4.54 -34.23
C TYR A 151 15.70 -5.33 -33.13
N ALA A 152 15.13 -5.31 -31.93
CA ALA A 152 15.60 -6.11 -30.83
C ALA A 152 14.67 -7.30 -30.55
N LYS A 153 15.24 -8.43 -30.13
CA LYS A 153 14.51 -9.62 -29.69
C LYS A 153 15.44 -10.52 -28.88
N ASN A 154 14.95 -11.10 -27.79
CA ASN A 154 15.66 -12.11 -26.98
C ASN A 154 17.13 -11.74 -26.67
N SER A 155 17.35 -10.57 -26.05
CA SER A 155 18.69 -10.07 -25.66
C SER A 155 19.63 -9.79 -26.83
N ARG A 156 19.11 -9.57 -28.05
CA ARG A 156 19.91 -9.29 -29.26
C ARG A 156 19.29 -8.22 -30.13
N VAL A 157 20.14 -7.46 -30.82
CA VAL A 157 19.77 -6.56 -31.90
C VAL A 157 20.05 -7.26 -33.24
N TYR A 158 19.09 -7.20 -34.15
CA TYR A 158 19.13 -7.77 -35.49
C TYR A 158 19.01 -6.68 -36.55
N SER A 159 19.62 -6.87 -37.72
CA SER A 159 19.24 -6.13 -38.93
C SER A 159 17.83 -6.51 -39.38
N ALA A 160 17.17 -5.65 -40.15
CA ALA A 160 15.79 -5.86 -40.60
C ALA A 160 15.54 -7.20 -41.32
N ASP A 161 16.52 -7.68 -42.09
CA ASP A 161 16.50 -8.98 -42.78
C ASP A 161 16.94 -10.17 -41.89
N GLY A 162 17.39 -9.89 -40.66
CA GLY A 162 17.92 -10.88 -39.72
C GLY A 162 19.31 -11.43 -40.08
N SER A 163 19.96 -10.95 -41.14
CA SER A 163 21.25 -11.50 -41.61
C SER A 163 22.43 -11.16 -40.71
N LYS A 164 22.35 -10.05 -39.96
CA LYS A 164 23.32 -9.63 -38.95
C LYS A 164 22.65 -9.54 -37.59
N SER A 165 23.39 -9.90 -36.55
CA SER A 165 22.96 -9.65 -35.17
C SER A 165 24.13 -9.42 -34.23
N VAL A 166 23.85 -8.74 -33.12
CA VAL A 166 24.77 -8.55 -32.01
C VAL A 166 23.99 -8.64 -30.70
N SER A 167 24.50 -9.37 -29.72
CA SER A 167 23.89 -9.50 -28.40
C SER A 167 24.05 -8.25 -27.56
N TYR A 168 23.16 -8.08 -26.58
CA TYR A 168 23.30 -7.03 -25.56
C TYR A 168 24.63 -7.15 -24.81
N LYS A 169 25.08 -8.38 -24.53
CA LYS A 169 26.43 -8.65 -23.98
C LYS A 169 27.54 -8.09 -24.86
N GLU A 170 27.53 -8.39 -26.16
CA GLU A 170 28.54 -7.88 -27.10
C GLU A 170 28.50 -6.35 -27.19
N ILE A 171 27.31 -5.74 -27.15
CA ILE A 171 27.16 -4.28 -27.13
C ILE A 171 27.77 -3.68 -25.86
N LEU A 172 27.37 -4.18 -24.69
CA LEU A 172 27.72 -3.60 -23.38
C LEU A 172 29.15 -3.88 -22.95
N SER A 173 29.75 -4.97 -23.42
CA SER A 173 31.18 -5.26 -23.20
C SER A 173 32.11 -4.45 -24.09
N ALA A 174 31.64 -3.99 -25.26
CA ALA A 174 32.46 -3.28 -26.23
C ALA A 174 32.24 -1.76 -26.26
N ASN A 175 31.13 -1.26 -25.69
CA ASN A 175 30.75 0.16 -25.79
C ASN A 175 30.29 0.72 -24.45
N THR A 176 30.57 2.00 -24.23
CA THR A 176 29.85 2.81 -23.25
C THR A 176 28.67 3.46 -23.94
N ILE A 177 27.47 3.28 -23.41
CA ILE A 177 26.24 3.93 -23.90
C ILE A 177 25.98 5.18 -23.07
N ASP A 178 26.10 6.35 -23.70
CA ASP A 178 25.89 7.68 -23.09
C ASP A 178 24.52 8.30 -23.44
N ARG A 179 23.67 7.57 -24.17
CA ARG A 179 22.34 8.04 -24.58
C ARG A 179 21.43 8.26 -23.37
N THR A 180 20.99 9.51 -23.19
CA THR A 180 19.97 9.91 -22.21
C THR A 180 18.67 10.31 -22.91
N PHE A 181 17.53 10.15 -22.24
CA PHE A 181 16.22 10.55 -22.76
C PHE A 181 15.61 11.65 -21.88
N SER A 182 15.11 12.71 -22.50
CA SER A 182 14.31 13.75 -21.86
C SER A 182 12.90 13.24 -21.49
N GLU A 183 12.19 13.97 -20.64
CA GLU A 183 10.81 13.63 -20.26
C GLU A 183 9.86 13.61 -21.48
N GLU A 184 10.03 14.54 -22.41
CA GLU A 184 9.26 14.60 -23.66
C GLU A 184 9.55 13.41 -24.55
N GLU A 185 10.83 13.04 -24.71
CA GLU A 185 11.22 11.82 -25.43
C GLU A 185 10.58 10.59 -24.77
N MET A 186 10.70 10.44 -23.44
CA MET A 186 10.12 9.31 -22.70
C MET A 186 8.60 9.19 -22.89
N LYS A 187 7.86 10.31 -22.86
CA LYS A 187 6.41 10.33 -23.12
C LYS A 187 6.06 10.00 -24.57
N SER A 188 6.91 10.39 -25.52
CA SER A 188 6.67 10.15 -26.95
C SER A 188 6.96 8.71 -27.39
N ILE A 189 7.71 7.93 -26.59
CA ILE A 189 7.99 6.52 -26.89
C ILE A 189 6.68 5.74 -27.06
N LYS A 190 6.53 5.11 -28.23
CA LYS A 190 5.45 4.16 -28.50
C LYS A 190 5.74 2.83 -27.80
N LEU A 191 4.91 2.52 -26.81
CA LEU A 191 4.92 1.23 -26.13
C LEU A 191 4.20 0.17 -26.96
N LYS A 192 4.51 -1.09 -26.69
CA LYS A 192 3.77 -2.25 -27.20
C LYS A 192 2.34 -2.23 -26.68
N SER A 193 1.43 -2.61 -27.54
CA SER A 193 0.03 -2.87 -27.20
C SER A 193 -0.14 -4.27 -26.61
N PHE A 194 -1.25 -4.51 -25.90
CA PHE A 194 -1.51 -5.78 -25.22
C PHE A 194 -1.40 -7.02 -26.13
N GLY A 195 -1.79 -6.92 -27.40
CA GLY A 195 -1.68 -8.01 -28.37
C GLY A 195 -0.26 -8.33 -28.83
N GLU A 196 0.71 -7.47 -28.52
CA GLU A 196 2.12 -7.62 -28.88
C GLU A 196 2.97 -8.19 -27.72
N TYR A 197 2.37 -8.35 -26.53
CA TYR A 197 3.09 -8.82 -25.36
C TYR A 197 3.49 -10.29 -25.44
N SER A 198 4.69 -10.59 -24.94
CA SER A 198 5.31 -11.93 -24.95
C SER A 198 5.79 -12.39 -23.56
N ILE A 199 6.02 -11.45 -22.65
CA ILE A 199 6.43 -11.62 -21.26
C ILE A 199 5.33 -11.13 -20.31
N VAL A 200 4.75 -9.95 -20.54
CA VAL A 200 3.57 -9.47 -19.79
C VAL A 200 2.37 -10.34 -20.14
N GLY A 201 1.56 -10.72 -19.14
CA GLY A 201 0.44 -11.64 -19.32
C GLY A 201 0.82 -13.12 -19.21
N GLN A 202 2.10 -13.44 -19.04
CA GLN A 202 2.58 -14.80 -18.80
C GLN A 202 2.78 -15.05 -17.30
N SER A 203 2.47 -16.28 -16.85
CA SER A 203 2.76 -16.75 -15.49
C SER A 203 4.24 -17.10 -15.34
N LYS A 204 5.11 -16.09 -15.38
CA LYS A 204 6.54 -16.26 -15.12
C LYS A 204 6.75 -16.67 -13.66
N GLN A 205 7.68 -17.58 -13.42
CA GLN A 205 8.07 -17.95 -12.06
C GLN A 205 8.58 -16.69 -11.33
N PRO A 206 8.08 -16.39 -10.12
CA PRO A 206 8.56 -15.22 -9.39
C PRO A 206 10.05 -15.27 -9.07
N LEU A 207 10.74 -14.15 -9.31
CA LEU A 207 12.20 -14.04 -9.15
C LEU A 207 12.65 -14.19 -7.68
N ASP A 208 11.76 -13.92 -6.74
CA ASP A 208 11.96 -14.02 -5.30
C ASP A 208 11.60 -15.41 -4.73
N LEU A 209 10.97 -16.28 -5.54
CA LEU A 209 10.49 -17.59 -5.07
C LEU A 209 11.63 -18.56 -4.70
N PRO A 210 12.71 -18.74 -5.50
CA PRO A 210 13.75 -19.72 -5.18
C PRO A 210 14.32 -19.53 -3.77
N ALA A 211 14.67 -18.28 -3.42
CA ALA A 211 15.24 -17.96 -2.11
C ALA A 211 14.24 -18.15 -0.95
N LYS A 212 12.94 -18.00 -1.21
CA LYS A 212 11.89 -18.25 -0.21
C LYS A 212 11.66 -19.74 0.05
N LEU A 213 11.98 -20.61 -0.91
CA LEU A 213 11.78 -22.06 -0.79
C LEU A 213 12.93 -22.75 -0.04
N ASP A 214 14.17 -22.29 -0.23
CA ASP A 214 15.36 -22.90 0.40
C ASP A 214 15.82 -22.19 1.68
N GLY A 215 15.14 -21.11 2.09
CA GLY A 215 15.46 -20.33 3.28
C GLY A 215 16.65 -19.37 3.12
N SER A 216 17.16 -19.16 1.90
CA SER A 216 18.23 -18.18 1.64
C SER A 216 17.72 -16.73 1.57
N ALA A 217 16.41 -16.54 1.39
CA ALA A 217 15.74 -15.24 1.47
C ALA A 217 16.04 -14.53 2.79
N LYS A 218 16.43 -13.26 2.71
CA LYS A 218 16.77 -12.45 3.89
C LYS A 218 15.65 -11.49 4.26
N TYR A 219 15.19 -11.61 5.49
CA TYR A 219 14.29 -10.70 6.15
C TYR A 219 15.07 -9.76 7.06
N GLY A 220 14.43 -8.67 7.53
CA GLY A 220 15.07 -7.73 8.47
C GLY A 220 15.59 -8.43 9.72
N ILE A 221 14.87 -9.46 10.17
CA ILE A 221 15.20 -10.21 11.39
C ILE A 221 16.43 -11.10 11.21
N ASP A 222 16.89 -11.36 9.99
CA ASP A 222 18.07 -12.18 9.72
C ASP A 222 19.37 -11.38 9.79
N VAL A 223 19.28 -10.06 9.97
CA VAL A 223 20.46 -9.19 9.99
C VAL A 223 21.20 -9.31 11.33
N PHE A 224 22.52 -9.46 11.25
CA PHE A 224 23.44 -9.44 12.38
C PHE A 224 24.57 -8.48 12.06
N VAL A 225 24.92 -7.63 13.02
CA VAL A 225 26.08 -6.73 12.92
C VAL A 225 26.98 -6.93 14.14
N PRO A 226 28.31 -6.77 14.00
CA PRO A 226 29.23 -6.98 15.12
C PRO A 226 28.90 -6.11 16.33
N ASN A 227 29.07 -6.66 17.54
CA ASN A 227 28.88 -5.98 18.83
C ASN A 227 27.46 -5.43 19.06
N MET A 228 26.44 -5.96 18.37
CA MET A 228 25.06 -5.55 18.59
C MET A 228 24.50 -6.06 19.92
N VAL A 229 23.58 -5.30 20.49
CA VAL A 229 22.71 -5.74 21.60
C VAL A 229 21.30 -5.98 21.10
N TYR A 230 20.51 -6.72 21.85
CA TYR A 230 19.10 -6.97 21.59
C TYR A 230 18.22 -6.03 22.41
N ALA A 231 17.13 -5.59 21.81
CA ALA A 231 16.17 -4.70 22.43
C ALA A 231 14.75 -5.23 22.28
N ILE A 232 13.94 -5.07 23.32
CA ILE A 232 12.52 -5.45 23.33
C ILE A 232 11.70 -4.29 23.90
N PRO A 233 10.72 -3.75 23.15
CA PRO A 233 9.86 -2.69 23.66
C PRO A 233 8.95 -3.25 24.75
N ILE A 234 8.64 -2.45 25.77
CA ILE A 234 7.71 -2.84 26.83
C ILE A 234 6.33 -2.31 26.50
N GLN A 235 5.31 -3.13 26.68
CA GLN A 235 3.92 -2.75 26.44
C GLN A 235 3.52 -1.56 27.31
N ASN A 236 3.08 -0.49 26.64
CA ASN A 236 2.44 0.63 27.30
C ASN A 236 1.03 0.23 27.80
N PRO A 237 0.61 0.69 29.00
CA PRO A 237 -0.77 0.50 29.46
C PRO A 237 -1.81 1.10 28.51
N THR A 238 -1.51 2.28 27.97
CA THR A 238 -2.24 2.90 26.85
C THR A 238 -1.25 3.33 25.79
N ARG A 239 -1.56 3.12 24.50
CA ARG A 239 -0.66 3.51 23.40
C ARG A 239 -0.46 5.03 23.37
N TYR A 240 -1.53 5.79 23.55
CA TYR A 240 -1.47 7.25 23.69
C TYR A 240 -1.97 7.70 25.06
N GLY A 241 -1.20 8.60 25.68
CA GLY A 241 -1.48 9.16 27.00
C GLY A 241 -0.56 8.62 28.10
N ALA A 242 -0.13 7.36 28.03
CA ALA A 242 0.75 6.80 29.07
C ALA A 242 2.19 7.30 28.95
N ILE A 243 2.77 7.69 30.09
CA ILE A 243 4.15 8.20 30.22
C ILE A 243 4.85 7.46 31.36
N PRO A 244 6.06 6.92 31.17
CA PRO A 244 6.79 6.27 32.26
C PRO A 244 7.32 7.33 33.25
N LYS A 245 6.96 7.21 34.54
CA LYS A 245 7.44 8.08 35.62
C LYS A 245 8.80 7.62 36.13
N ALA A 246 8.88 6.34 36.49
CA ALA A 246 10.06 5.70 37.04
C ALA A 246 10.15 4.25 36.56
N VAL A 247 11.37 3.73 36.46
CA VAL A 247 11.64 2.33 36.11
C VAL A 247 12.52 1.72 37.20
N ASP A 248 12.03 0.66 37.84
CA ASP A 248 12.79 -0.17 38.77
C ASP A 248 13.46 -1.32 38.02
N GLU A 249 14.78 -1.22 37.89
CA GLU A 249 15.65 -2.19 37.22
C GLU A 249 16.23 -3.25 38.18
N SER A 250 15.87 -3.25 39.46
CA SER A 250 16.53 -4.07 40.49
C SER A 250 16.45 -5.58 40.21
N ALA A 251 15.33 -6.03 39.65
CA ALA A 251 15.15 -7.42 39.21
C ALA A 251 15.88 -7.70 37.89
N ALA A 252 15.84 -6.75 36.95
CA ALA A 252 16.50 -6.88 35.65
C ALA A 252 18.04 -6.95 35.77
N LYS A 253 18.63 -6.20 36.70
CA LYS A 253 20.08 -6.22 37.01
C LYS A 253 20.60 -7.56 37.52
N LYS A 254 19.72 -8.48 37.92
CA LYS A 254 20.10 -9.85 38.32
C LYS A 254 20.13 -10.83 37.14
N ILE A 255 19.70 -10.38 35.95
CA ILE A 255 19.68 -11.20 34.74
C ILE A 255 21.05 -11.09 34.07
N ASP A 256 21.68 -12.24 33.85
CA ASP A 256 22.93 -12.31 33.11
C ASP A 256 22.73 -11.78 31.67
N GLY A 257 23.66 -10.93 31.22
CA GLY A 257 23.56 -10.22 29.95
C GLY A 257 22.56 -9.05 29.92
N TYR A 258 22.06 -8.55 31.05
CA TYR A 258 21.29 -7.30 31.08
C TYR A 258 22.18 -6.09 30.78
N VAL A 259 21.77 -5.25 29.83
CA VAL A 259 22.54 -4.06 29.42
C VAL A 259 21.95 -2.78 29.99
N GLY A 260 20.62 -2.68 30.09
CA GLY A 260 19.94 -1.49 30.59
C GLY A 260 18.51 -1.36 30.08
N ALA A 261 17.89 -0.22 30.37
CA ALA A 261 16.60 0.17 29.83
C ALA A 261 16.68 1.57 29.22
N TYR A 262 16.15 1.75 28.02
CA TYR A 262 15.92 3.07 27.45
C TYR A 262 14.53 3.57 27.85
N VAL A 263 14.46 4.74 28.49
CA VAL A 263 13.22 5.38 28.92
C VAL A 263 13.07 6.71 28.19
N ASN A 264 12.01 6.85 27.39
CA ASN A 264 11.66 8.11 26.74
C ASN A 264 10.32 8.62 27.27
N LYS A 265 10.34 9.78 27.93
CA LYS A 265 9.15 10.41 28.54
C LYS A 265 8.41 11.38 27.61
N GLU A 266 9.10 11.89 26.60
CA GLU A 266 8.54 12.84 25.62
C GLU A 266 8.03 12.10 24.37
N GLY A 267 8.50 10.87 24.17
CA GLY A 267 8.08 9.98 23.09
C GLY A 267 8.23 10.61 21.71
N PHE A 268 7.51 10.04 20.75
CA PHE A 268 7.26 10.67 19.47
C PHE A 268 5.80 10.41 19.16
N THR A 269 4.97 11.45 19.04
CA THR A 269 3.50 11.35 19.01
C THR A 269 2.96 10.32 18.01
N ARG A 270 3.67 10.08 16.90
CA ARG A 270 3.26 9.08 15.90
C ARG A 270 3.58 7.62 16.28
N VAL A 271 4.22 7.40 17.42
CA VAL A 271 4.63 6.10 17.96
C VAL A 271 3.98 5.82 19.31
N ASN A 272 4.20 6.70 20.30
CA ASN A 272 3.67 6.67 21.67
C ASN A 272 3.94 8.03 22.33
N THR A 273 3.20 8.36 23.40
CA THR A 273 3.46 9.55 24.24
C THR A 273 4.74 9.40 25.06
N GLY A 274 5.03 8.19 25.56
CA GLY A 274 6.31 7.81 26.14
C GLY A 274 6.49 6.30 26.00
N TYR A 275 7.71 5.77 26.13
CA TYR A 275 7.93 4.32 25.99
C TYR A 275 9.20 3.86 26.71
N VAL A 276 9.26 2.56 27.00
CA VAL A 276 10.41 1.90 27.62
C VAL A 276 10.86 0.73 26.76
N VAL A 277 12.17 0.57 26.59
CA VAL A 277 12.78 -0.54 25.85
C VAL A 277 13.80 -1.24 26.75
N ALA A 278 13.66 -2.55 26.94
CA ALA A 278 14.62 -3.37 27.65
C ALA A 278 15.76 -3.80 26.72
N ILE A 279 17.00 -3.80 27.22
CA ILE A 279 18.20 -4.06 26.43
C ILE A 279 19.03 -5.18 27.08
N GLY A 280 19.49 -6.13 26.27
CA GLY A 280 20.35 -7.23 26.71
C GLY A 280 21.35 -7.67 25.64
N GLU A 281 22.41 -8.36 26.06
CA GLU A 281 23.45 -8.89 25.16
C GLU A 281 22.94 -10.02 24.26
N THR A 282 21.88 -10.71 24.72
CA THR A 282 21.17 -11.74 23.96
C THR A 282 19.68 -11.40 23.89
N TYR A 283 18.98 -11.95 22.90
CA TYR A 283 17.52 -11.86 22.84
C TYR A 283 16.86 -12.34 24.13
N TRP A 284 17.33 -13.47 24.69
CA TRP A 284 16.82 -14.03 25.94
C TRP A 284 17.01 -13.11 27.15
N ALA A 285 18.17 -12.44 27.25
CA ALA A 285 18.41 -11.48 28.32
C ALA A 285 17.49 -10.27 28.20
N ALA A 286 17.32 -9.72 26.99
CA ALA A 286 16.41 -8.60 26.72
C ALA A 286 14.95 -8.96 27.02
N GLU A 287 14.50 -10.16 26.64
CA GLU A 287 13.13 -10.63 26.90
C GLU A 287 12.84 -10.86 28.38
N LYS A 288 13.78 -11.50 29.10
CA LYS A 288 13.66 -11.66 30.55
C LYS A 288 13.68 -10.31 31.25
N ALA A 289 14.52 -9.38 30.80
CA ALA A 289 14.58 -8.02 31.34
C ALA A 289 13.26 -7.27 31.11
N ALA A 290 12.68 -7.33 29.91
CA ALA A 290 11.38 -6.72 29.60
C ALA A 290 10.27 -7.21 30.55
N LYS A 291 10.29 -8.48 30.94
CA LYS A 291 9.34 -9.07 31.92
C LYS A 291 9.65 -8.70 33.37
N ALA A 292 10.93 -8.44 33.70
CA ALA A 292 11.37 -8.17 35.06
C ALA A 292 11.32 -6.68 35.45
N LEU A 293 11.37 -5.78 34.47
CA LEU A 293 11.29 -4.34 34.70
C LEU A 293 9.91 -3.96 35.26
N LYS A 294 9.91 -3.21 36.35
CA LYS A 294 8.69 -2.63 36.92
C LYS A 294 8.66 -1.15 36.59
N ILE A 295 7.59 -0.71 35.95
CA ILE A 295 7.45 0.66 35.48
C ILE A 295 6.28 1.29 36.22
N ASP A 296 6.54 2.41 36.87
CA ASP A 296 5.49 3.30 37.34
C ASP A 296 5.06 4.19 36.17
N TRP A 297 3.78 4.12 35.81
CA TRP A 297 3.22 4.83 34.67
C TRP A 297 2.29 5.95 35.16
N ASP A 298 2.42 7.12 34.55
CA ASP A 298 1.22 7.93 34.33
C ASP A 298 0.38 7.23 33.28
N LEU A 299 -0.87 6.91 33.58
CA LEU A 299 -1.76 6.22 32.64
C LEU A 299 -2.46 7.19 31.68
N GLY A 300 -2.39 8.50 31.97
CA GLY A 300 -3.03 9.54 31.18
C GLY A 300 -4.57 9.49 31.19
N GLU A 301 -5.16 10.34 30.35
CA GLU A 301 -6.62 10.53 30.25
C GLU A 301 -7.35 9.36 29.57
N ASN A 302 -6.64 8.53 28.81
CA ASN A 302 -7.24 7.47 27.98
C ASN A 302 -7.37 6.11 28.72
N LYS A 303 -6.89 6.02 29.96
CA LYS A 303 -6.74 4.76 30.72
C LYS A 303 -8.03 3.96 30.94
N ASN A 304 -9.17 4.64 30.94
CA ASN A 304 -10.47 4.04 31.23
C ASN A 304 -11.35 3.94 29.97
N ILE A 305 -10.84 4.27 28.78
CA ILE A 305 -11.61 4.20 27.55
C ILE A 305 -11.79 2.73 27.17
N SER A 306 -13.04 2.32 27.02
CA SER A 306 -13.46 1.00 26.53
C SER A 306 -13.90 1.06 25.07
N SER A 307 -14.07 -0.11 24.44
CA SER A 307 -14.70 -0.20 23.12
C SER A 307 -16.13 0.33 23.12
N ASP A 308 -16.85 0.19 24.25
CA ASP A 308 -18.22 0.69 24.40
C ASP A 308 -18.25 2.22 24.43
N ASP A 309 -17.30 2.88 25.11
CA ASP A 309 -17.20 4.34 25.09
C ASP A 309 -16.96 4.88 23.67
N ILE A 310 -16.10 4.20 22.88
CA ILE A 310 -15.83 4.56 21.48
C ILE A 310 -17.10 4.38 20.62
N ARG A 311 -17.85 3.30 20.85
CA ARG A 311 -19.10 3.03 20.16
C ARG A 311 -20.17 4.07 20.49
N ASP A 312 -20.36 4.39 21.77
CA ASP A 312 -21.34 5.37 22.23
C ASP A 312 -21.01 6.78 21.71
N GLU A 313 -19.73 7.15 21.67
CA GLU A 313 -19.30 8.38 21.02
C GLU A 313 -19.58 8.38 19.52
N SER A 314 -19.44 7.23 18.84
CA SER A 314 -19.79 7.13 17.43
C SER A 314 -21.28 7.36 17.18
N ILE A 315 -22.15 6.83 18.05
CA ILE A 315 -23.59 7.06 18.01
C ILE A 315 -23.91 8.54 18.27
N ARG A 316 -23.28 9.15 19.28
CA ARG A 316 -23.46 10.58 19.58
C ARG A 316 -23.08 11.45 18.39
N LEU A 317 -21.92 11.19 17.79
CA LEU A 317 -21.40 11.91 16.61
C LEU A 317 -22.30 11.71 15.38
N GLN A 318 -22.82 10.50 15.17
CA GLN A 318 -23.73 10.25 14.05
C GLN A 318 -25.04 11.03 14.20
N ASN A 319 -25.57 11.15 15.41
CA ASN A 319 -26.81 11.91 15.68
C ASN A 319 -26.61 13.45 15.69
N ASP A 320 -25.36 13.91 15.75
CA ASP A 320 -25.03 15.33 15.69
C ASP A 320 -25.05 15.82 14.23
N PRO A 321 -25.98 16.70 13.82
CA PRO A 321 -26.07 17.18 12.44
C PRO A 321 -24.88 18.05 12.02
N ASP A 322 -24.16 18.64 12.98
CA ASP A 322 -23.01 19.52 12.74
C ASP A 322 -21.68 18.73 12.70
N ALA A 323 -21.70 17.43 13.02
CA ALA A 323 -20.52 16.58 13.00
C ALA A 323 -20.16 16.13 11.57
N GLY A 324 -18.85 16.17 11.28
CA GLY A 324 -18.26 15.68 10.03
C GLY A 324 -18.48 16.61 8.83
N PHE A 325 -18.09 16.11 7.66
CA PHE A 325 -18.19 16.83 6.40
C PHE A 325 -18.63 15.90 5.26
N LEU A 326 -19.09 16.47 4.15
CA LEU A 326 -19.59 15.68 3.04
C LEU A 326 -18.45 15.10 2.17
N TRP A 327 -18.51 13.79 1.93
CA TRP A 327 -17.67 13.04 0.99
C TRP A 327 -18.33 12.89 -0.38
N VAL A 328 -19.64 12.66 -0.40
CA VAL A 328 -20.46 12.61 -1.62
C VAL A 328 -21.68 13.52 -1.41
N LEU A 329 -22.04 14.28 -2.44
CA LEU A 329 -23.25 15.09 -2.47
C LEU A 329 -23.77 15.16 -3.91
N GLU A 330 -24.77 14.33 -4.21
CA GLU A 330 -25.37 14.20 -5.53
C GLU A 330 -26.89 14.25 -5.42
N GLY A 331 -27.52 15.04 -6.28
CA GLY A 331 -28.97 15.21 -6.29
C GLY A 331 -29.54 15.81 -5.00
N ASP A 332 -30.79 15.46 -4.71
CA ASP A 332 -31.57 15.88 -3.54
C ASP A 332 -32.09 14.63 -2.83
N THR A 333 -31.36 14.20 -1.80
CA THR A 333 -31.68 12.99 -1.03
C THR A 333 -33.02 13.10 -0.32
N ASP A 334 -33.38 14.28 0.17
CA ASP A 334 -34.60 14.48 0.96
C ASP A 334 -35.83 14.32 0.06
N LYS A 335 -35.77 14.87 -1.15
CA LYS A 335 -36.80 14.67 -2.17
C LYS A 335 -36.87 13.20 -2.62
N GLY A 336 -35.72 12.56 -2.86
CA GLY A 336 -35.68 11.14 -3.26
C GLY A 336 -36.26 10.21 -2.18
N MET A 337 -35.96 10.48 -0.91
CA MET A 337 -36.54 9.79 0.24
C MET A 337 -38.04 10.06 0.39
N LYS A 338 -38.51 11.29 0.13
CA LYS A 338 -39.94 11.63 0.23
C LYS A 338 -40.78 10.83 -0.77
N ASN A 339 -40.28 10.64 -1.98
CA ASN A 339 -40.99 9.96 -3.06
C ASN A 339 -40.90 8.41 -2.99
N ALA A 340 -40.01 7.88 -2.18
CA ALA A 340 -39.78 6.44 -2.08
C ALA A 340 -41.02 5.68 -1.57
N ALA A 341 -41.36 4.58 -2.26
CA ALA A 341 -42.39 3.63 -1.83
C ALA A 341 -41.91 2.77 -0.64
N ASN A 342 -40.65 2.31 -0.70
CA ASN A 342 -39.98 1.61 0.38
C ASN A 342 -38.87 2.47 0.95
N LYS A 343 -38.78 2.54 2.28
CA LYS A 343 -37.70 3.24 3.00
C LYS A 343 -37.07 2.27 3.96
N HIS A 344 -35.75 2.27 4.07
CA HIS A 344 -35.03 1.40 4.99
C HIS A 344 -33.89 2.17 5.66
N THR A 345 -33.62 1.82 6.91
CA THR A 345 -32.50 2.36 7.68
C THR A 345 -31.85 1.18 8.39
N ALA A 346 -30.53 1.07 8.27
CA ALA A 346 -29.76 0.02 8.92
C ALA A 346 -28.46 0.57 9.49
N VAL A 347 -27.98 -0.09 10.54
CA VAL A 347 -26.75 0.22 11.24
C VAL A 347 -25.76 -0.92 11.01
N TYR A 348 -24.53 -0.57 10.65
CA TYR A 348 -23.45 -1.52 10.40
C TYR A 348 -22.24 -1.15 11.25
N GLU A 349 -21.80 -2.08 12.09
CA GLU A 349 -20.73 -1.87 13.05
C GLU A 349 -19.58 -2.84 12.79
N THR A 350 -18.33 -2.35 12.88
CA THR A 350 -17.15 -3.22 12.86
C THR A 350 -16.26 -2.95 14.06
N ALA A 351 -15.65 -4.01 14.59
CA ALA A 351 -14.69 -3.91 15.68
C ALA A 351 -13.27 -3.59 15.18
N ILE A 352 -12.41 -3.26 16.14
CA ILE A 352 -10.96 -3.15 15.97
C ILE A 352 -10.43 -4.42 15.30
N ALA A 353 -9.56 -4.27 14.29
CA ALA A 353 -8.91 -5.41 13.63
C ALA A 353 -7.39 -5.25 13.59
N TYR A 354 -6.68 -6.37 13.75
CA TYR A 354 -5.23 -6.44 13.76
C TYR A 354 -4.69 -6.97 12.42
N HIS A 355 -3.44 -6.65 12.08
CA HIS A 355 -2.87 -7.00 10.78
C HIS A 355 -2.42 -8.44 10.63
N GLY A 356 -1.92 -9.05 11.71
CA GLY A 356 -1.55 -10.47 11.72
C GLY A 356 -0.38 -10.85 10.82
N CYS A 357 0.61 -9.98 10.65
CA CYS A 357 1.85 -10.30 9.93
C CYS A 357 2.54 -11.52 10.54
N LEU A 358 2.96 -12.51 9.73
CA LEU A 358 3.65 -13.72 10.22
C LEU A 358 5.02 -13.41 10.81
N GLU A 359 5.75 -12.46 10.24
CA GLU A 359 6.99 -11.92 10.82
C GLU A 359 6.64 -10.74 11.75
N PRO A 360 6.93 -10.83 13.07
CA PRO A 360 6.78 -9.70 13.99
C PRO A 360 7.60 -8.48 13.58
N MET A 361 7.22 -7.28 14.02
CA MET A 361 8.02 -6.08 13.78
C MET A 361 9.44 -6.24 14.32
N ASN A 362 10.44 -5.92 13.50
CA ASN A 362 11.84 -6.05 13.84
C ASN A 362 12.72 -5.14 12.98
N GLY A 363 13.86 -4.74 13.51
CA GLY A 363 14.85 -3.97 12.78
C GLY A 363 16.20 -3.93 13.47
N VAL A 364 17.26 -3.67 12.69
CA VAL A 364 18.62 -3.50 13.21
C VAL A 364 19.10 -2.10 12.88
N ALA A 365 19.52 -1.33 13.88
CA ALA A 365 20.10 -0.01 13.68
C ALA A 365 21.55 0.07 14.17
N TYR A 366 22.35 0.88 13.49
CA TYR A 366 23.67 1.30 13.93
C TYR A 366 24.02 2.66 13.34
N GLU A 367 24.87 3.40 14.04
CA GLU A 367 25.43 4.64 13.52
C GLU A 367 26.82 4.39 12.92
N LYS A 368 27.08 4.94 11.74
CA LYS A 368 28.37 4.92 11.08
C LYS A 368 28.60 6.26 10.39
N ASP A 369 29.75 6.88 10.64
CA ASP A 369 30.14 8.16 10.02
C ASP A 369 29.08 9.27 10.17
N GLY A 370 28.37 9.29 11.32
CA GLY A 370 27.29 10.24 11.60
C GLY A 370 25.99 9.98 10.84
N ILE A 371 25.83 8.79 10.25
CA ILE A 371 24.61 8.34 9.54
C ILE A 371 24.01 7.16 10.30
N MET A 372 22.72 7.26 10.58
CA MET A 372 21.92 6.17 11.17
C MET A 372 21.49 5.21 10.07
N HIS A 373 22.02 3.98 10.11
CA HIS A 373 21.60 2.89 9.23
C HIS A 373 20.55 2.03 9.91
N ILE A 374 19.48 1.66 9.20
CA ILE A 374 18.39 0.83 9.72
C ILE A 374 18.06 -0.26 8.72
N HIS A 375 18.15 -1.53 9.12
CA HIS A 375 17.81 -2.69 8.30
C HIS A 375 16.44 -3.22 8.69
N SER A 376 15.51 -3.30 7.74
CA SER A 376 14.16 -3.81 7.97
C SER A 376 13.44 -4.20 6.67
N GLY A 377 12.43 -5.06 6.77
CA GLY A 377 11.42 -5.21 5.73
C GLY A 377 10.29 -4.22 5.98
N HIS A 378 10.20 -3.12 5.22
CA HIS A 378 9.26 -2.04 5.50
C HIS A 378 8.59 -1.50 4.24
N GLN A 379 7.30 -1.16 4.31
CA GLN A 379 6.51 -0.71 3.17
C GLN A 379 6.74 0.76 2.81
N SER A 380 7.19 1.63 3.70
CA SER A 380 7.35 3.07 3.42
C SER A 380 8.63 3.69 3.98
N PHE A 381 9.76 3.53 3.28
CA PHE A 381 10.99 4.23 3.70
C PHE A 381 10.90 5.74 3.58
N THR A 382 10.00 6.28 2.75
CA THR A 382 9.74 7.73 2.72
C THR A 382 9.26 8.23 4.09
N PHE A 383 8.32 7.51 4.72
CA PHE A 383 7.84 7.87 6.05
C PHE A 383 8.84 7.47 7.15
N ALA A 384 9.47 6.30 7.05
CA ALA A 384 10.43 5.86 8.05
C ALA A 384 11.61 6.84 8.18
N VAL A 385 12.22 7.28 7.07
CA VAL A 385 13.33 8.25 7.07
C VAL A 385 12.88 9.57 7.68
N GLY A 386 11.77 10.14 7.21
CA GLY A 386 11.28 11.44 7.70
C GLY A 386 10.96 11.45 9.20
N ASN A 387 10.25 10.42 9.69
CA ASN A 387 9.89 10.33 11.10
C ASN A 387 11.11 10.02 11.99
N THR A 388 12.00 9.16 11.53
CA THR A 388 13.21 8.81 12.31
C THR A 388 14.17 9.99 12.40
N ALA A 389 14.39 10.71 11.30
CA ALA A 389 15.21 11.92 11.28
C ALA A 389 14.66 12.99 12.26
N ALA A 390 13.34 13.22 12.23
CA ALA A 390 12.67 14.12 13.17
C ALA A 390 12.83 13.66 14.63
N ALA A 391 12.65 12.37 14.92
CA ALA A 391 12.79 11.82 16.26
C ALA A 391 14.23 11.84 16.79
N LEU A 392 15.22 11.81 15.91
CA LEU A 392 16.65 11.92 16.26
C LEU A 392 17.16 13.36 16.31
N GLY A 393 16.40 14.32 15.77
CA GLY A 393 16.79 15.73 15.63
C GLY A 393 17.87 15.94 14.56
N VAL A 394 17.82 15.20 13.45
CA VAL A 394 18.81 15.26 12.36
C VAL A 394 18.14 15.47 11.01
N GLU A 395 18.94 15.84 9.99
CA GLU A 395 18.47 15.92 8.61
C GLU A 395 18.16 14.53 8.02
N GLN A 396 17.26 14.47 7.05
CA GLN A 396 16.82 13.19 6.44
C GLN A 396 17.96 12.42 5.75
N ASP A 397 18.98 13.11 5.26
CA ASP A 397 20.16 12.48 4.64
C ASP A 397 21.10 11.80 5.66
N LYS A 398 20.84 11.98 6.96
CA LYS A 398 21.51 11.28 8.07
C LYS A 398 20.80 9.99 8.48
N VAL A 399 19.79 9.55 7.73
CA VAL A 399 19.09 8.28 7.95
C VAL A 399 19.05 7.48 6.65
N VAL A 400 19.55 6.26 6.68
CA VAL A 400 19.53 5.33 5.54
C VAL A 400 18.87 4.02 5.97
N CYS A 401 17.77 3.67 5.32
CA CYS A 401 17.05 2.42 5.52
C CYS A 401 17.41 1.40 4.42
N HIS A 402 17.74 0.18 4.83
CA HIS A 402 18.11 -0.95 3.97
C HIS A 402 16.93 -1.90 3.82
N GLN A 403 16.47 -2.11 2.59
CA GLN A 403 15.27 -2.90 2.31
C GLN A 403 15.56 -4.39 2.33
N TYR A 404 14.76 -5.14 3.10
CA TYR A 404 14.71 -6.60 3.09
C TYR A 404 13.31 -7.09 2.68
N TYR A 405 13.17 -8.41 2.50
CA TYR A 405 11.84 -9.01 2.43
C TYR A 405 11.11 -8.82 3.76
N ALA A 406 9.77 -8.88 3.70
CA ALA A 406 8.93 -8.84 4.88
C ALA A 406 7.94 -10.02 4.90
N GLY A 407 7.80 -10.67 6.05
CA GLY A 407 6.86 -11.77 6.27
C GLY A 407 5.43 -11.26 6.50
N GLY A 408 4.88 -10.60 5.49
CA GLY A 408 3.59 -9.94 5.53
C GLY A 408 3.66 -8.48 6.01
N GLY A 409 2.73 -7.67 5.55
CA GLY A 409 2.65 -6.25 5.89
C GLY A 409 1.23 -5.79 6.12
N PHE A 410 0.34 -6.01 5.14
CA PHE A 410 -1.08 -5.63 5.21
C PHE A 410 -1.34 -4.16 5.57
N GLY A 411 -0.30 -3.31 5.46
CA GLY A 411 -0.24 -1.91 5.83
C GLY A 411 0.37 -1.61 7.21
N ARG A 412 0.54 -2.60 8.11
CA ARG A 412 1.26 -2.46 9.39
C ARG A 412 2.67 -1.94 9.22
N ARG A 413 3.35 -2.45 8.20
CA ARG A 413 4.75 -2.09 7.89
C ARG A 413 4.83 -0.76 7.14
N THR A 414 3.80 0.07 7.11
CA THR A 414 3.92 1.49 6.72
C THR A 414 4.21 2.40 7.90
N GLU A 415 4.03 1.90 9.12
CA GLU A 415 4.10 2.67 10.35
C GLU A 415 5.55 2.88 10.83
N PRO A 416 5.91 4.08 11.32
CA PRO A 416 7.30 4.44 11.59
C PRO A 416 7.82 3.93 12.94
N ASP A 417 6.97 3.33 13.78
CA ASP A 417 7.25 3.01 15.18
C ASP A 417 8.53 2.21 15.39
N LEU A 418 8.67 1.12 14.65
CA LEU A 418 9.84 0.27 14.71
C LEU A 418 11.15 1.05 14.45
N HIS A 419 11.17 1.90 13.41
CA HIS A 419 12.37 2.62 12.98
C HIS A 419 12.78 3.68 14.01
N VAL A 420 11.79 4.41 14.54
CA VAL A 420 11.99 5.41 15.59
C VAL A 420 12.52 4.74 16.86
N LEU A 421 11.89 3.64 17.31
CA LEU A 421 12.30 2.93 18.52
C LEU A 421 13.71 2.36 18.41
N VAL A 422 14.03 1.66 17.32
CA VAL A 422 15.36 1.03 17.18
C VAL A 422 16.47 2.08 17.05
N ALA A 423 16.22 3.18 16.33
CA ALA A 423 17.21 4.24 16.14
C ALA A 423 17.46 5.05 17.42
N GLN A 424 16.41 5.42 18.16
CA GLN A 424 16.56 6.13 19.43
C GLN A 424 17.21 5.25 20.49
N THR A 425 16.88 3.95 20.53
CA THR A 425 17.55 2.98 21.41
C THR A 425 19.03 2.83 21.05
N CYS A 426 19.36 2.73 19.76
CA CYS A 426 20.74 2.69 19.25
C CYS A 426 21.53 3.93 19.69
N LYS A 427 20.96 5.12 19.54
CA LYS A 427 21.58 6.38 19.97
C LYS A 427 21.76 6.44 21.50
N HIS A 428 20.80 5.94 22.26
CA HIS A 428 20.86 5.91 23.72
C HIS A 428 21.98 4.99 24.24
N VAL A 429 22.10 3.77 23.71
CA VAL A 429 23.07 2.78 24.21
C VAL A 429 24.47 2.95 23.58
N GLY A 430 24.58 3.67 22.47
CA GLY A 430 25.85 3.90 21.78
C GLY A 430 26.44 2.64 21.14
N LYS A 431 25.60 1.64 20.84
CA LYS A 431 25.96 0.36 20.21
C LYS A 431 24.94 0.02 19.13
N PRO A 432 25.27 -0.83 18.14
CA PRO A 432 24.28 -1.41 17.26
C PRO A 432 23.16 -2.12 18.04
N VAL A 433 21.91 -1.98 17.61
CA VAL A 433 20.73 -2.54 18.30
C VAL A 433 19.90 -3.34 17.32
N LYS A 434 19.57 -4.58 17.69
CA LYS A 434 18.53 -5.38 17.06
C LYS A 434 17.27 -5.36 17.93
N LEU A 435 16.26 -4.62 17.49
CA LEU A 435 14.98 -4.53 18.19
C LEU A 435 14.00 -5.52 17.57
N ILE A 436 13.40 -6.37 18.40
CA ILE A 436 12.42 -7.38 18.00
C ILE A 436 11.20 -7.25 18.91
N PHE A 437 10.02 -7.23 18.31
CA PHE A 437 8.75 -7.34 19.04
C PHE A 437 8.47 -8.83 19.25
N SER A 438 8.10 -9.24 20.47
CA SER A 438 7.46 -10.55 20.65
C SER A 438 6.12 -10.58 19.89
N ARG A 439 5.55 -11.77 19.64
CA ARG A 439 4.24 -11.87 18.98
C ARG A 439 3.16 -11.11 19.78
N GLU A 440 3.16 -11.28 21.08
CA GLU A 440 2.20 -10.64 21.99
C GLU A 440 2.35 -9.12 21.93
N GLN A 441 3.59 -8.63 21.94
CA GLN A 441 3.87 -7.20 21.82
C GLN A 441 3.49 -6.65 20.45
N ASP A 442 3.78 -7.38 19.37
CA ASP A 442 3.40 -7.00 18.00
C ASP A 442 1.89 -6.77 17.87
N MET A 443 1.07 -7.64 18.48
CA MET A 443 -0.39 -7.51 18.51
C MET A 443 -0.87 -6.31 19.35
N MET A 444 -0.23 -6.05 20.49
CA MET A 444 -0.61 -4.96 21.39
C MET A 444 -0.04 -3.58 20.99
N PHE A 445 1.05 -3.56 20.22
CA PHE A 445 1.63 -2.36 19.59
C PHE A 445 1.06 -2.09 18.19
N ASP A 446 0.10 -2.87 17.74
CA ASP A 446 -0.44 -2.73 16.39
C ASP A 446 -1.04 -1.32 16.17
N PHE A 447 -1.12 -0.94 14.90
CA PHE A 447 -1.85 0.24 14.46
C PHE A 447 -3.20 -0.21 13.93
N HIS A 448 -4.16 -0.44 14.82
CA HIS A 448 -5.33 -1.20 14.44
C HIS A 448 -6.21 -0.49 13.41
N ARG A 449 -6.94 -1.29 12.64
CA ARG A 449 -8.09 -0.79 11.89
C ARG A 449 -9.10 -0.20 12.87
N SER A 450 -9.58 1.02 12.61
CA SER A 450 -10.59 1.67 13.46
C SER A 450 -11.84 0.80 13.59
N PRO A 451 -12.49 0.75 14.76
CA PRO A 451 -13.89 0.37 14.81
C PRO A 451 -14.72 1.39 14.05
N THR A 452 -15.85 0.98 13.49
CA THR A 452 -16.70 1.86 12.70
C THR A 452 -18.17 1.72 13.06
N TYR A 453 -18.88 2.83 12.98
CA TYR A 453 -20.34 2.89 13.09
C TYR A 453 -20.86 3.55 11.81
N GLN A 454 -21.68 2.84 11.06
CA GLN A 454 -22.22 3.31 9.80
C GLN A 454 -23.74 3.24 9.82
N VAL A 455 -24.38 4.31 9.37
CA VAL A 455 -25.84 4.33 9.20
C VAL A 455 -26.13 4.57 7.74
N ILE A 456 -26.86 3.65 7.12
CA ILE A 456 -27.34 3.80 5.75
C ILE A 456 -28.86 3.92 5.81
N GLU A 457 -29.38 4.99 5.22
CA GLU A 457 -30.80 5.19 4.98
C GLU A 457 -31.03 5.32 3.47
N GLY A 458 -32.05 4.67 2.95
CA GLY A 458 -32.31 4.68 1.52
C GLY A 458 -33.78 4.50 1.19
N GLY A 459 -34.11 5.05 0.02
CA GLY A 459 -35.44 5.05 -0.56
C GLY A 459 -35.43 4.27 -1.86
N GLU A 460 -36.51 3.55 -2.14
CA GLU A 460 -36.70 2.78 -3.35
C GLU A 460 -38.13 2.93 -3.86
N GLU A 461 -38.27 2.96 -5.18
CA GLU A 461 -39.53 3.00 -5.89
C GLU A 461 -39.44 2.15 -7.18
N PHE A 462 -40.38 1.24 -7.40
CA PHE A 462 -40.47 0.38 -8.60
C PHE A 462 -39.22 -0.47 -8.94
N GLY A 463 -38.60 -1.05 -7.92
CA GLY A 463 -37.36 -1.82 -7.99
C GLY A 463 -36.08 -0.96 -8.11
N ARG A 464 -36.15 0.35 -7.88
CA ARG A 464 -35.03 1.30 -8.10
C ARG A 464 -34.78 2.19 -6.89
N MET A 465 -33.51 2.29 -6.49
CA MET A 465 -33.09 3.24 -5.48
C MET A 465 -33.36 4.67 -5.94
N THR A 466 -34.12 5.42 -5.15
CA THR A 466 -34.38 6.85 -5.36
C THR A 466 -33.41 7.72 -4.57
N ALA A 467 -32.96 7.27 -3.41
CA ALA A 467 -31.98 8.00 -2.59
C ALA A 467 -31.16 7.07 -1.69
N MET A 468 -29.96 7.52 -1.32
CA MET A 468 -29.13 6.92 -0.28
C MET A 468 -28.40 8.00 0.53
N ASN A 469 -28.60 8.00 1.84
CA ASN A 469 -27.80 8.72 2.84
C ASN A 469 -26.90 7.70 3.55
N HIS A 470 -25.61 8.00 3.67
CA HIS A 470 -24.64 7.15 4.38
C HIS A 470 -23.76 7.98 5.31
N ASP A 471 -23.90 7.77 6.61
CA ASP A 471 -22.97 8.31 7.60
C ASP A 471 -21.89 7.26 7.90
N VAL A 472 -20.62 7.69 7.83
CA VAL A 472 -19.46 6.85 8.18
C VAL A 472 -18.73 7.50 9.35
N VAL A 473 -18.79 6.86 10.52
CA VAL A 473 -18.07 7.28 11.72
C VAL A 473 -16.90 6.34 11.98
N ALA A 474 -15.68 6.87 12.00
CA ALA A 474 -14.44 6.13 12.23
C ALA A 474 -13.34 7.06 12.74
N GLY A 475 -12.29 6.53 13.35
CA GLY A 475 -11.03 7.26 13.53
C GLY A 475 -10.26 7.38 12.22
N TRP A 476 -9.41 8.40 12.10
CA TRP A 476 -8.82 8.86 10.83
C TRP A 476 -7.30 8.59 10.75
N SER A 477 -6.93 7.52 10.05
CA SER A 477 -5.53 7.09 9.87
C SER A 477 -4.68 8.09 9.08
N THR A 478 -5.23 8.75 8.05
CA THR A 478 -4.53 9.77 7.25
C THR A 478 -4.33 11.04 8.07
N LYS A 479 -5.29 11.43 8.90
CA LYS A 479 -5.16 12.58 9.83
C LYS A 479 -3.95 12.37 10.74
N ARG A 480 -3.76 11.17 11.27
CA ARG A 480 -2.59 10.80 12.09
C ARG A 480 -1.29 10.76 11.28
N ALA A 481 -1.28 10.00 10.18
CA ALA A 481 -0.04 9.67 9.49
C ALA A 481 0.47 10.82 8.60
N ALA A 482 -0.44 11.48 7.88
CA ALA A 482 -0.12 12.42 6.81
C ALA A 482 -1.25 13.46 6.60
N PRO A 483 -1.55 14.32 7.58
CA PRO A 483 -2.72 15.21 7.53
C PRO A 483 -2.74 16.17 6.33
N GLY A 484 -1.56 16.51 5.80
CA GLY A 484 -1.44 17.34 4.59
C GLY A 484 -1.96 16.69 3.30
N PHE A 485 -2.22 15.37 3.31
CA PHE A 485 -2.78 14.62 2.18
C PHE A 485 -4.31 14.51 2.23
N MET A 486 -4.98 15.04 3.26
CA MET A 486 -6.43 15.01 3.33
C MET A 486 -7.05 15.99 2.31
N PRO A 487 -7.97 15.53 1.44
CA PRO A 487 -8.68 16.40 0.50
C PRO A 487 -9.69 17.31 1.21
N ASP A 488 -10.08 18.39 0.54
CA ASP A 488 -11.26 19.15 0.95
C ASP A 488 -12.52 18.31 0.77
N SER A 489 -13.47 18.46 1.68
CA SER A 489 -14.83 17.94 1.53
C SER A 489 -15.51 18.51 0.28
N VAL A 490 -16.54 17.82 -0.23
CA VAL A 490 -17.27 18.27 -1.43
C VAL A 490 -18.06 19.56 -1.16
N ASP A 491 -18.48 19.79 0.08
CA ASP A 491 -19.15 21.01 0.53
C ASP A 491 -18.18 22.15 0.89
N LYS A 492 -16.86 21.92 0.81
CA LYS A 492 -15.79 22.90 1.08
C LYS A 492 -15.82 23.50 2.49
N LYS A 493 -16.41 22.80 3.46
CA LYS A 493 -16.44 23.23 4.87
C LYS A 493 -15.29 22.70 5.71
N GLY A 494 -14.55 21.70 5.23
CA GLY A 494 -13.43 21.13 5.97
C GLY A 494 -12.63 20.12 5.18
N LYS A 495 -11.85 19.31 5.90
CA LYS A 495 -11.06 18.21 5.36
C LYS A 495 -11.69 16.89 5.76
N VAL A 496 -11.60 15.90 4.89
CA VAL A 496 -12.10 14.54 5.11
C VAL A 496 -10.99 13.53 4.93
N ASP A 497 -11.05 12.44 5.69
CA ASP A 497 -10.14 11.32 5.50
C ASP A 497 -10.74 10.31 4.50
N GLN A 498 -10.25 10.39 3.26
CA GLN A 498 -10.65 9.49 2.19
C GLN A 498 -10.38 8.01 2.54
N PHE A 499 -9.30 7.70 3.25
CA PHE A 499 -8.97 6.31 3.61
C PHE A 499 -9.84 5.77 4.76
N SER A 500 -10.60 6.64 5.42
CA SER A 500 -11.60 6.26 6.43
C SER A 500 -13.03 6.20 5.87
N THR A 501 -13.23 6.62 4.61
CA THR A 501 -14.56 6.78 4.00
C THR A 501 -14.71 6.07 2.65
N ASN A 502 -13.61 5.78 1.96
CA ASN A 502 -13.61 5.14 0.63
C ASN A 502 -14.49 3.89 0.62
N GLY A 503 -15.10 3.63 -0.54
CA GLY A 503 -16.04 2.54 -0.77
C GLY A 503 -17.51 2.91 -0.58
N SER A 504 -17.81 3.97 0.19
CA SER A 504 -19.15 4.59 0.24
C SER A 504 -19.51 5.29 -1.07
N ASP A 505 -18.54 5.90 -1.77
CA ASP A 505 -18.72 6.41 -3.14
C ASP A 505 -18.66 5.27 -4.18
N HIS A 506 -19.70 4.44 -4.18
CA HIS A 506 -19.80 3.19 -4.92
C HIS A 506 -20.26 3.35 -6.38
N TRP A 507 -20.21 2.26 -7.16
CA TRP A 507 -20.49 2.24 -8.60
C TRP A 507 -21.96 2.00 -8.99
N TYR A 508 -22.86 1.89 -8.02
CA TYR A 508 -24.30 1.82 -8.29
C TYR A 508 -24.88 3.19 -8.68
N ASP A 509 -25.77 3.18 -9.66
CA ASP A 509 -26.52 4.33 -10.17
C ASP A 509 -27.68 4.65 -9.23
N ILE A 510 -27.40 5.53 -8.26
CA ILE A 510 -28.39 6.10 -7.33
C ILE A 510 -28.45 7.61 -7.59
N PRO A 511 -29.61 8.16 -8.00
CA PRO A 511 -29.68 9.54 -8.48
C PRO A 511 -29.50 10.60 -7.38
N ASN A 512 -29.82 10.25 -6.14
CA ASN A 512 -29.66 11.14 -4.99
C ASN A 512 -28.80 10.43 -3.94
N HIS A 513 -27.55 10.83 -3.79
CA HIS A 513 -26.59 10.13 -2.94
C HIS A 513 -25.80 11.12 -2.10
N LYS A 514 -25.81 10.92 -0.79
CA LYS A 514 -25.09 11.75 0.18
C LYS A 514 -24.29 10.87 1.12
N VAL A 515 -23.00 11.17 1.27
CA VAL A 515 -22.13 10.50 2.24
C VAL A 515 -21.54 11.55 3.18
N ARG A 516 -21.67 11.34 4.49
CA ARG A 516 -21.05 12.15 5.53
C ARG A 516 -19.91 11.37 6.18
N SER A 517 -18.72 11.95 6.17
CA SER A 517 -17.53 11.41 6.82
C SER A 517 -17.34 12.09 8.17
N ILE A 518 -17.34 11.31 9.24
CA ILE A 518 -17.30 11.81 10.62
C ILE A 518 -16.10 11.21 11.34
N ASN A 519 -15.24 12.07 11.91
CA ASN A 519 -14.11 11.62 12.70
C ASN A 519 -14.53 11.30 14.13
N ASN A 520 -14.21 10.10 14.60
CA ASN A 520 -14.27 9.76 16.02
C ASN A 520 -12.93 10.09 16.69
N GLU A 521 -12.84 11.30 17.26
CA GLU A 521 -11.62 11.75 17.94
C GLU A 521 -11.30 10.97 19.22
N LEU A 522 -12.30 10.35 19.86
CA LEU A 522 -12.08 9.46 20.99
C LEU A 522 -11.35 8.18 20.55
N SER A 523 -11.69 7.64 19.39
CA SER A 523 -10.97 6.53 18.76
C SER A 523 -9.51 6.93 18.46
N ASP A 524 -9.28 8.09 17.82
CA ASP A 524 -7.94 8.58 17.46
C ASP A 524 -7.00 8.73 18.65
N ARG A 525 -7.51 9.20 19.79
CA ARG A 525 -6.71 9.39 21.02
C ARG A 525 -6.57 8.11 21.84
N ALA A 526 -7.53 7.18 21.78
CA ALA A 526 -7.46 5.92 22.53
C ALA A 526 -6.60 4.87 21.82
N LEU A 527 -6.61 4.87 20.48
CA LEU A 527 -6.01 3.84 19.64
C LEU A 527 -5.22 4.48 18.49
N PRO A 528 -4.01 3.97 18.17
CA PRO A 528 -3.28 4.40 17.00
C PRO A 528 -3.92 3.84 15.72
N VAL A 529 -4.86 4.57 15.12
CA VAL A 529 -5.58 4.10 13.92
C VAL A 529 -4.64 3.91 12.74
N GLY A 530 -4.60 2.70 12.17
CA GLY A 530 -3.70 2.32 11.08
C GLY A 530 -4.38 1.90 9.79
N PHE A 531 -3.55 1.63 8.80
CA PHE A 531 -3.98 1.19 7.46
C PHE A 531 -3.98 -0.34 7.39
N LEU A 532 -5.08 -1.01 7.74
CA LEU A 532 -5.24 -2.44 7.44
C LEU A 532 -5.64 -2.65 5.98
N ARG A 533 -5.31 -3.81 5.36
CA ARG A 533 -5.55 -4.12 3.93
C ARG A 533 -6.95 -3.67 3.48
N ALA A 534 -6.98 -2.93 2.37
CA ALA A 534 -8.14 -2.26 1.79
C ALA A 534 -8.67 -1.03 2.57
N VAL A 535 -8.13 -0.71 3.75
CA VAL A 535 -8.55 0.38 4.66
C VAL A 535 -10.08 0.48 4.75
N ALA A 536 -10.70 1.64 4.49
CA ALA A 536 -12.14 1.81 4.57
C ALA A 536 -13.01 0.84 3.77
N PRO A 537 -12.69 0.57 2.49
CA PRO A 537 -13.34 -0.46 1.71
C PRO A 537 -13.62 -1.79 2.44
N SER A 538 -12.78 -2.20 3.40
CA SER A 538 -13.01 -3.43 4.17
C SER A 538 -14.24 -3.40 5.10
N TRP A 539 -14.71 -2.22 5.53
CA TRP A 539 -15.92 -2.05 6.35
C TRP A 539 -17.05 -1.36 5.61
N THR A 540 -16.75 -0.45 4.69
CA THR A 540 -17.77 0.29 3.92
C THR A 540 -18.42 -0.59 2.86
N PHE A 541 -17.65 -1.40 2.14
CA PHE A 541 -18.24 -2.33 1.17
C PHE A 541 -19.11 -3.40 1.83
N TRP A 542 -18.72 -3.86 3.02
CA TRP A 542 -19.58 -4.76 3.79
C TRP A 542 -20.93 -4.09 4.10
N ALA A 543 -20.93 -2.87 4.62
CA ALA A 543 -22.15 -2.12 4.92
C ALA A 543 -23.01 -1.88 3.65
N VAL A 544 -22.41 -1.38 2.57
CA VAL A 544 -23.11 -1.09 1.31
C VAL A 544 -23.69 -2.36 0.68
N GLU A 545 -22.91 -3.43 0.59
CA GLU A 545 -23.38 -4.67 -0.05
C GLU A 545 -24.43 -5.39 0.80
N SER A 546 -24.33 -5.36 2.13
CA SER A 546 -25.39 -5.87 3.01
C SER A 546 -26.67 -5.03 2.87
N TYR A 547 -26.55 -3.70 2.83
CA TYR A 547 -27.69 -2.81 2.67
C TYR A 547 -28.44 -3.02 1.35
N LEU A 548 -27.72 -3.21 0.24
CA LEU A 548 -28.35 -3.51 -1.04
C LEU A 548 -29.08 -4.85 -1.06
N ASP A 549 -28.60 -5.84 -0.30
CA ASP A 549 -29.29 -7.12 -0.15
C ASP A 549 -30.60 -6.98 0.64
N GLU A 550 -30.55 -6.25 1.77
CA GLU A 550 -31.73 -5.93 2.57
C GLU A 550 -32.76 -5.12 1.77
N MET A 551 -32.29 -4.15 0.98
CA MET A 551 -33.16 -3.33 0.16
C MET A 551 -33.78 -4.10 -1.00
N ALA A 552 -33.01 -4.98 -1.65
CA ALA A 552 -33.54 -5.88 -2.68
C ALA A 552 -34.66 -6.75 -2.11
N LYS A 553 -34.44 -7.35 -0.92
CA LYS A 553 -35.46 -8.14 -0.21
C LYS A 553 -36.72 -7.31 0.10
N LYS A 554 -36.54 -6.08 0.58
CA LYS A 554 -37.66 -5.16 0.91
C LYS A 554 -38.46 -4.75 -0.33
N ALA A 555 -37.77 -4.55 -1.45
CA ALA A 555 -38.38 -4.28 -2.75
C ALA A 555 -39.00 -5.53 -3.41
N GLY A 556 -38.88 -6.72 -2.82
CA GLY A 556 -39.34 -7.97 -3.42
C GLY A 556 -38.56 -8.35 -4.69
N ARG A 557 -37.29 -7.93 -4.79
CA ARG A 557 -36.42 -8.14 -5.94
C ARG A 557 -35.36 -9.19 -5.62
N ASP A 558 -34.97 -9.97 -6.62
CA ASP A 558 -33.78 -10.82 -6.52
C ASP A 558 -32.52 -9.96 -6.34
N PRO A 559 -31.62 -10.27 -5.39
CA PRO A 559 -30.44 -9.44 -5.11
C PRO A 559 -29.43 -9.33 -6.25
N LEU A 560 -29.32 -10.33 -7.13
CA LEU A 560 -28.49 -10.25 -8.33
C LEU A 560 -29.11 -9.26 -9.30
N ALA A 561 -30.39 -9.44 -9.65
CA ALA A 561 -31.11 -8.55 -10.54
C ALA A 561 -31.09 -7.10 -10.04
N PHE A 562 -31.31 -6.89 -8.73
CA PHE A 562 -31.28 -5.56 -8.11
C PHE A 562 -29.92 -4.89 -8.33
N ARG A 563 -28.80 -5.55 -8.05
CA ARG A 563 -27.46 -4.99 -8.30
C ARG A 563 -27.22 -4.71 -9.78
N LEU A 564 -27.56 -5.66 -10.67
CA LEU A 564 -27.36 -5.51 -12.11
C LEU A 564 -28.12 -4.33 -12.70
N ASP A 565 -29.36 -4.12 -12.24
CA ASP A 565 -30.17 -2.99 -12.66
C ASP A 565 -29.47 -1.68 -12.28
N HIS A 566 -28.81 -1.60 -11.13
CA HIS A 566 -28.13 -0.38 -10.68
C HIS A 566 -26.70 -0.22 -11.24
N LEU A 567 -26.19 -1.14 -12.07
CA LEU A 567 -24.85 -1.03 -12.68
C LEU A 567 -24.94 -0.69 -14.18
N THR A 568 -25.58 0.45 -14.49
CA THR A 568 -25.88 0.89 -15.86
C THR A 568 -24.78 1.74 -16.49
N ALA A 569 -23.79 2.15 -15.70
CA ALA A 569 -22.72 3.05 -16.12
C ALA A 569 -23.22 4.44 -16.55
N ALA A 570 -24.26 4.95 -15.89
CA ALA A 570 -24.77 6.29 -16.12
C ALA A 570 -23.92 7.36 -15.39
N GLY A 571 -23.85 8.57 -15.96
CA GLY A 571 -23.15 9.70 -15.34
C GLY A 571 -21.70 9.36 -14.93
N LYS A 572 -21.34 9.63 -13.67
CA LYS A 572 -20.00 9.33 -13.14
C LYS A 572 -19.65 7.84 -13.10
N ASN A 573 -20.64 6.94 -13.18
CA ASN A 573 -20.44 5.49 -13.15
C ASN A 573 -20.00 4.93 -14.53
N ALA A 574 -19.99 5.76 -15.58
CA ALA A 574 -19.25 5.50 -16.81
C ALA A 574 -17.73 5.42 -16.58
N GLY A 575 -17.25 6.09 -15.54
CA GLY A 575 -15.84 6.19 -15.17
C GLY A 575 -15.02 7.04 -16.13
N THR A 576 -13.74 7.21 -15.81
CA THR A 576 -12.84 8.14 -16.51
C THR A 576 -11.53 7.46 -16.93
N PRO A 577 -10.99 7.81 -18.12
CA PRO A 577 -9.67 7.36 -18.54
C PRO A 577 -8.56 7.79 -17.57
N PRO A 578 -7.45 7.05 -17.55
CA PRO A 578 -7.27 5.74 -18.18
C PRO A 578 -7.84 4.59 -17.34
N ASN A 579 -8.05 4.79 -16.04
CA ASN A 579 -8.16 3.69 -15.10
C ASN A 579 -9.56 3.09 -14.98
N SER A 580 -10.62 3.89 -15.09
CA SER A 580 -11.96 3.45 -14.69
C SER A 580 -13.00 3.43 -15.80
N VAL A 581 -12.57 3.54 -17.07
CA VAL A 581 -13.47 3.52 -18.24
C VAL A 581 -14.38 2.30 -18.23
N GLY A 582 -15.68 2.55 -18.36
CA GLY A 582 -16.72 1.53 -18.31
C GLY A 582 -16.94 0.94 -16.91
N GLY A 583 -16.53 1.64 -15.84
CA GLY A 583 -16.37 1.07 -14.50
C GLY A 583 -17.58 0.27 -13.99
N ALA A 584 -18.80 0.82 -14.01
CA ALA A 584 -19.97 0.06 -13.55
C ALA A 584 -20.30 -1.13 -14.47
N HIS A 585 -20.08 -1.03 -15.77
CA HIS A 585 -20.24 -2.18 -16.68
C HIS A 585 -19.20 -3.27 -16.43
N ARG A 586 -17.97 -2.90 -16.09
CA ARG A 586 -16.91 -3.85 -15.70
C ARG A 586 -17.27 -4.55 -14.39
N LEU A 587 -17.80 -3.80 -13.41
CA LEU A 587 -18.34 -4.39 -12.18
C LEU A 587 -19.51 -5.34 -12.44
N ARG A 588 -20.46 -4.90 -13.28
CA ARG A 588 -21.61 -5.69 -13.71
C ARG A 588 -21.16 -7.01 -14.34
N ASN A 589 -20.14 -6.96 -15.20
CA ASN A 589 -19.58 -8.15 -15.84
C ASN A 589 -18.91 -9.07 -14.81
N ALA A 590 -18.12 -8.54 -13.86
CA ALA A 590 -17.55 -9.35 -12.79
C ALA A 590 -18.64 -10.07 -11.99
N LEU A 591 -19.73 -9.37 -11.64
CA LEU A 591 -20.88 -9.94 -10.93
C LEU A 591 -21.57 -11.06 -11.72
N LEU A 592 -21.85 -10.84 -13.01
CA LEU A 592 -22.44 -11.86 -13.87
C LEU A 592 -21.58 -13.12 -13.96
N VAL A 593 -20.26 -12.95 -14.12
CA VAL A 593 -19.31 -14.07 -14.20
C VAL A 593 -19.28 -14.83 -12.88
N ALA A 594 -19.19 -14.14 -11.73
CA ALA A 594 -19.16 -14.79 -10.42
C ALA A 594 -20.47 -15.57 -10.15
N ALA A 595 -21.62 -14.93 -10.35
CA ALA A 595 -22.94 -15.55 -10.16
C ALA A 595 -23.18 -16.75 -11.08
N GLY A 596 -22.85 -16.61 -12.37
CA GLY A 596 -22.98 -17.70 -13.34
C GLY A 596 -22.05 -18.87 -13.03
N ARG A 597 -20.80 -18.62 -12.63
CA ARG A 597 -19.83 -19.66 -12.25
C ARG A 597 -20.17 -20.34 -10.93
N ALA A 598 -20.79 -19.63 -10.00
CA ALA A 598 -21.28 -20.19 -8.75
C ALA A 598 -22.54 -21.05 -8.95
N GLY A 599 -23.29 -20.82 -10.04
CA GLY A 599 -24.59 -21.46 -10.27
C GLY A 599 -25.71 -20.84 -9.46
N TYR A 600 -25.62 -19.53 -9.17
CA TYR A 600 -26.66 -18.82 -8.42
C TYR A 600 -28.03 -18.95 -9.10
N GLY A 601 -29.07 -19.27 -8.32
CA GLY A 601 -30.45 -19.43 -8.78
C GLY A 601 -30.74 -20.74 -9.54
N VAL A 602 -29.73 -21.56 -9.86
CA VAL A 602 -29.90 -22.81 -10.63
C VAL A 602 -29.30 -24.03 -9.94
N LYS A 603 -28.23 -23.88 -9.17
CA LYS A 603 -27.61 -24.97 -8.42
C LYS A 603 -28.54 -25.35 -7.25
N PRO A 604 -28.94 -26.62 -7.09
CA PRO A 604 -29.64 -27.08 -5.90
C PRO A 604 -28.77 -26.89 -4.65
N LEU A 605 -29.34 -26.33 -3.60
CA LEU A 605 -28.70 -26.16 -2.29
C LEU A 605 -29.21 -27.22 -1.31
N GLY A 606 -28.32 -27.69 -0.43
CA GLY A 606 -28.66 -28.59 0.65
C GLY A 606 -29.47 -27.91 1.76
N LYS A 607 -29.87 -28.71 2.75
CA LYS A 607 -30.59 -28.19 3.93
C LYS A 607 -29.69 -27.19 4.69
N ASN A 608 -30.25 -26.01 4.98
CA ASN A 608 -29.58 -24.90 5.66
C ASN A 608 -28.36 -24.34 4.90
N GLU A 609 -28.30 -24.54 3.59
CA GLU A 609 -27.29 -23.93 2.72
C GLU A 609 -27.86 -22.69 2.02
N GLY A 610 -27.00 -21.71 1.76
CA GLY A 610 -27.34 -20.45 1.13
C GLY A 610 -26.21 -19.93 0.25
N MET A 611 -26.56 -19.08 -0.71
CA MET A 611 -25.59 -18.30 -1.50
C MET A 611 -25.79 -16.81 -1.23
N GLY A 612 -24.73 -16.14 -0.79
CA GLY A 612 -24.67 -14.68 -0.69
C GLY A 612 -23.73 -14.10 -1.74
N MET A 613 -23.91 -12.84 -2.13
CA MET A 613 -23.06 -12.17 -3.11
C MET A 613 -22.71 -10.74 -2.72
N ALA A 614 -21.57 -10.29 -3.24
CA ALA A 614 -21.11 -8.91 -3.14
C ALA A 614 -20.37 -8.55 -4.42
N CYS A 615 -20.48 -7.30 -4.89
CA CYS A 615 -19.60 -6.77 -5.93
C CYS A 615 -19.11 -5.36 -5.62
N VAL A 616 -17.81 -5.16 -5.71
CA VAL A 616 -17.11 -3.98 -5.24
C VAL A 616 -16.03 -3.53 -6.22
N SER A 617 -15.65 -2.26 -6.12
CA SER A 617 -14.40 -1.79 -6.72
C SER A 617 -13.23 -2.02 -5.76
N SER A 618 -12.10 -1.32 -5.92
CA SER A 618 -10.91 -1.48 -5.07
C SER A 618 -10.68 -0.28 -4.14
N GLN A 619 -9.45 -0.08 -3.66
CA GLN A 619 -9.10 0.83 -2.55
C GLN A 619 -9.67 2.25 -2.67
N GLU A 620 -9.66 2.79 -3.87
CA GLU A 620 -10.17 4.12 -4.23
C GLU A 620 -11.16 3.95 -5.37
N ARG A 621 -12.16 4.84 -5.46
CA ARG A 621 -13.19 4.76 -6.51
C ARG A 621 -12.61 4.58 -7.91
N GLY A 622 -11.57 5.36 -8.25
CA GLY A 622 -10.93 5.36 -9.56
C GLY A 622 -9.89 4.25 -9.78
N SER A 623 -9.66 3.37 -8.81
CA SER A 623 -8.70 2.28 -8.95
C SER A 623 -9.18 1.24 -9.98
N PRO A 624 -8.30 0.75 -10.86
CA PRO A 624 -8.70 -0.04 -12.02
C PRO A 624 -8.94 -1.51 -11.66
N THR A 625 -9.85 -1.79 -10.74
CA THR A 625 -10.16 -3.17 -10.34
C THR A 625 -11.60 -3.32 -9.86
N TRP A 626 -12.26 -4.38 -10.33
CA TRP A 626 -13.68 -4.68 -10.09
C TRP A 626 -13.82 -6.14 -9.72
N THR A 627 -14.40 -6.40 -8.56
CA THR A 627 -14.46 -7.73 -7.96
C THR A 627 -15.90 -8.08 -7.67
N ALA A 628 -16.27 -9.33 -7.91
CA ALA A 628 -17.48 -9.91 -7.39
C ALA A 628 -17.19 -11.27 -6.75
N CYS A 629 -17.90 -11.54 -5.66
CA CYS A 629 -17.77 -12.76 -4.90
C CYS A 629 -19.15 -13.36 -4.67
N VAL A 630 -19.26 -14.68 -4.84
CA VAL A 630 -20.40 -15.47 -4.37
C VAL A 630 -19.90 -16.49 -3.36
N ALA A 631 -20.44 -16.43 -2.15
CA ALA A 631 -20.13 -17.35 -1.07
C ALA A 631 -21.28 -18.34 -0.89
N GLU A 632 -20.96 -19.63 -1.00
CA GLU A 632 -21.85 -20.73 -0.63
C GLU A 632 -21.52 -21.13 0.80
N VAL A 633 -22.51 -21.06 1.67
CA VAL A 633 -22.35 -21.30 3.11
C VAL A 633 -23.40 -22.28 3.59
N LYS A 634 -23.06 -23.01 4.65
CA LYS A 634 -24.00 -23.81 5.43
C LYS A 634 -24.08 -23.23 6.84
N VAL A 635 -25.29 -23.06 7.35
CA VAL A 635 -25.51 -22.55 8.69
C VAL A 635 -26.08 -23.67 9.57
N ASP A 636 -25.47 -23.91 10.72
CA ASP A 636 -26.09 -24.73 11.75
C ASP A 636 -27.18 -23.90 12.47
N PRO A 637 -28.47 -24.27 12.38
CA PRO A 637 -29.55 -23.49 12.98
C PRO A 637 -29.56 -23.52 14.52
N ASN A 638 -28.84 -24.47 15.14
CA ASN A 638 -28.79 -24.58 16.61
C ASN A 638 -27.69 -23.70 17.21
N SER A 639 -26.51 -23.69 16.58
CA SER A 639 -25.34 -22.95 17.08
C SER A 639 -25.15 -21.59 16.39
N GLY A 640 -25.70 -21.42 15.19
CA GLY A 640 -25.41 -20.28 14.33
C GLY A 640 -24.05 -20.35 13.62
N GLU A 641 -23.30 -21.46 13.78
CA GLU A 641 -22.01 -21.63 13.13
C GLU A 641 -22.15 -21.64 11.61
N VAL A 642 -21.25 -20.93 10.93
CA VAL A 642 -21.23 -20.79 9.48
C VAL A 642 -20.04 -21.55 8.91
N GLU A 643 -20.31 -22.58 8.12
CA GLU A 643 -19.31 -23.29 7.31
C GLU A 643 -19.27 -22.67 5.91
N VAL A 644 -18.12 -22.12 5.50
CA VAL A 644 -17.90 -21.69 4.12
C VAL A 644 -17.63 -22.93 3.25
N LYS A 645 -18.58 -23.28 2.38
CA LYS A 645 -18.46 -24.43 1.47
C LYS A 645 -17.61 -24.10 0.25
N LYS A 646 -17.85 -22.93 -0.33
CA LYS A 646 -17.17 -22.47 -1.55
C LYS A 646 -17.23 -20.96 -1.68
N ILE A 647 -16.13 -20.37 -2.11
CA ILE A 647 -16.06 -18.98 -2.55
C ILE A 647 -15.78 -18.98 -4.06
N THR A 648 -16.59 -18.27 -4.83
CA THR A 648 -16.38 -18.06 -6.27
C THR A 648 -16.14 -16.58 -6.51
N VAL A 649 -14.91 -16.22 -6.91
CA VAL A 649 -14.53 -14.83 -7.19
C VAL A 649 -14.35 -14.63 -8.68
N SER A 650 -14.87 -13.52 -9.19
CA SER A 650 -14.53 -12.96 -10.49
C SER A 650 -13.90 -11.60 -10.26
N MET A 651 -12.76 -11.33 -10.90
CA MET A 651 -12.06 -10.08 -10.74
C MET A 651 -11.54 -9.59 -12.08
N ASP A 652 -11.97 -8.40 -12.47
CA ASP A 652 -11.38 -7.63 -13.56
C ASP A 652 -10.24 -6.79 -12.99
N VAL A 653 -9.01 -7.07 -13.42
CA VAL A 653 -7.78 -6.38 -12.99
C VAL A 653 -7.14 -5.57 -14.13
N GLY A 654 -7.85 -5.40 -15.26
CA GLY A 654 -7.25 -4.92 -16.50
C GLY A 654 -6.15 -5.88 -16.99
N THR A 655 -4.94 -5.37 -17.20
CA THR A 655 -3.78 -6.17 -17.61
C THR A 655 -3.23 -6.97 -16.43
N ALA A 656 -3.51 -8.26 -16.40
CA ALA A 656 -2.88 -9.19 -15.46
C ALA A 656 -1.39 -9.41 -15.85
N VAL A 657 -0.48 -8.61 -15.30
CA VAL A 657 0.95 -8.67 -15.65
C VAL A 657 1.54 -10.06 -15.44
N ASN A 658 1.21 -10.70 -14.31
CA ASN A 658 1.51 -12.09 -14.01
C ASN A 658 0.22 -12.77 -13.52
N PRO A 659 -0.46 -13.58 -14.34
CA PRO A 659 -1.74 -14.18 -13.97
C PRO A 659 -1.69 -15.07 -12.71
N ASP A 660 -0.60 -15.84 -12.52
CA ASP A 660 -0.41 -16.64 -11.30
C ASP A 660 -0.21 -15.75 -10.05
N GLY A 661 0.57 -14.67 -10.18
CA GLY A 661 0.73 -13.69 -9.11
C GLY A 661 -0.59 -12.98 -8.74
N VAL A 662 -1.42 -12.65 -9.73
CA VAL A 662 -2.77 -12.10 -9.49
C VAL A 662 -3.63 -13.11 -8.75
N ARG A 663 -3.65 -14.37 -9.18
CA ARG A 663 -4.42 -15.43 -8.55
C ARG A 663 -4.07 -15.60 -7.06
N LYS A 664 -2.78 -15.65 -6.73
CA LYS A 664 -2.28 -15.76 -5.35
C LYS A 664 -2.59 -14.54 -4.46
N GLN A 665 -2.90 -13.39 -5.05
CA GLN A 665 -3.32 -12.21 -4.29
C GLN A 665 -4.82 -12.23 -3.98
N ILE A 666 -5.60 -12.99 -4.76
CA ILE A 666 -7.06 -13.15 -4.64
C ILE A 666 -7.38 -14.31 -3.69
N GLU A 667 -6.74 -15.46 -3.88
CA GLU A 667 -6.81 -16.64 -3.00
C GLU A 667 -6.08 -16.37 -1.67
#